data_AF-A0A923ZDR1-F1
#
_entry.id   AF-A0A923ZDR1-F1
#
_cell.length_a   1.000
_cell.length_b   1.000
_cell.length_c   1.000
_cell.angle_alpha   90.00
_cell.angle_beta   90.00
_cell.angle_gamma   90.00
#
_symmetry.space_group_name_H-M   'P 1'
#
loop_
_entity.id
_entity.type
_entity.pdbx_description
1 polymer ?
#
loop_
_entity_poly.entity_id
_entity_poly.type
_entity_poly.pdbx_seq_one_letter_code
_entity_poly.pdbx_strand_id
1 'polypeptide(L)'
;MKLPRARLRLDNRNFSDATLCDDIHAKFAAFGIMPDQLIIGFTSPVWNVYGEADIVLDCFPHNSGTTTYEALWMGLPVITLASRPSVGRLGASILSCIGRPEWIARDCDEYIERAVALAEDIPALEKIRASLRAEMQASPLLDRPGFVRDMENAYRAMWQTWCDSAPQNPTGGNQVDGESDQSTLTFDAALVHHQAGRLEQAASIYQTMLDNPDAQHLLGVVASQLSHYELAIEHILGAIRDNPTNAAYYCNLGSAYQSLKRFDEAAVNFRTALALEPGYALACNNLGNALKDLGRKEEAVDSFRKALTLKPDYAEAYSNLGSTLRDLGKTDEAVECLQQAIALRPQFAEAHFNLGNTYREQGRLLAATESFQSAFAYKPDFYQALNNLGIALKDQGRLDDAIHVLHSALLIEPNYVEAHSNLLFCHNYHPTLSAEQIFDVYRKWNSSQAAPLALNAAPFHNEKNPDRRLKVGYVSADFHNHSVIHFAGPVIQHHDKSRFEVFCYANRGTRDEFTERIMASADHWVPCHQMSDEQLVHRVRDDGIDILVDLSGHTLGHRLLAFARRAAPVQVSWLGFGYTTGMTEMDFFIGDPIFTPAGCDSLFSESIFDLPDCMAVYTPPDAAPEPNPSPAIKNGYVTFACLSRRERINDRVIDAWATILHRLPTARLRLDCNVFGDSDMRSEMQDRFAVHGIPASRLEIGFTSPVWSVYQDADIVLDCFPHNSGTTTYEALWMGLPVVTLAERPSVGRLG
;
A
#
# COMPACT_ATOMS: atom_id res chain seq x y z
N MET A 1 50.05 29.65 -9.92
CA MET A 1 48.61 29.37 -10.14
C MET A 1 48.40 29.10 -11.62
N LYS A 2 47.83 27.94 -12.01
CA LYS A 2 47.58 27.62 -13.43
C LYS A 2 46.47 28.47 -14.06
N LEU A 3 45.49 28.90 -13.27
CA LEU A 3 44.31 29.65 -13.70
C LEU A 3 44.20 31.00 -12.97
N PRO A 4 45.01 32.03 -13.32
CA PRO A 4 45.10 33.27 -12.55
C PRO A 4 43.85 34.17 -12.63
N ARG A 5 42.92 33.87 -13.53
CA ARG A 5 41.66 34.61 -13.71
C ARG A 5 40.43 33.88 -13.16
N ALA A 6 40.59 32.65 -12.68
CA ALA A 6 39.48 31.89 -12.12
C ALA A 6 39.04 32.52 -10.80
N ARG A 7 37.73 32.48 -10.54
CA ARG A 7 37.12 32.91 -9.29
C ARG A 7 36.33 31.75 -8.72
N LEU A 8 36.43 31.54 -7.41
CA LEU A 8 35.61 30.57 -6.69
C LEU A 8 34.42 31.30 -6.09
N ARG A 9 33.22 30.78 -6.30
CA ARG A 9 32.02 31.29 -5.63
C ARG A 9 31.56 30.31 -4.55
N LEU A 10 31.46 30.80 -3.31
CA LEU A 10 30.85 30.10 -2.20
C LEU A 10 29.55 30.81 -1.88
N ASP A 11 28.43 30.20 -2.29
CA ASP A 11 27.10 30.79 -2.16
C ASP A 11 26.27 29.96 -1.18
N ASN A 12 26.00 30.53 -0.01
CA ASN A 12 25.27 29.87 1.07
C ASN A 12 24.68 30.93 2.00
N ARG A 13 23.49 30.68 2.55
CA ARG A 13 22.84 31.63 3.46
C ARG A 13 23.73 32.07 4.61
N ASN A 14 24.53 31.16 5.15
CA ASN A 14 25.39 31.44 6.29
C ASN A 14 26.38 32.58 6.01
N PHE A 15 26.72 32.82 4.75
CA PHE A 15 27.56 33.94 4.31
C PHE A 15 26.82 35.28 4.24
N SER A 16 25.59 35.36 4.75
CA SER A 16 24.98 36.65 5.12
C SER A 16 25.63 37.24 6.38
N ASP A 17 26.37 36.43 7.15
CA ASP A 17 27.19 36.87 8.27
C ASP A 17 28.59 37.31 7.79
N ALA A 18 28.87 38.61 7.92
CA ALA A 18 30.15 39.19 7.54
C ALA A 18 31.34 38.56 8.29
N THR A 19 31.15 38.15 9.54
CA THR A 19 32.20 37.49 10.35
C THR A 19 32.58 36.15 9.74
N LEU A 20 31.59 35.38 9.28
CA LEU A 20 31.85 34.11 8.61
C LEU A 20 32.53 34.32 7.26
N CYS A 21 32.15 35.37 6.52
CA CYS A 21 32.83 35.74 5.28
C CYS A 21 34.30 36.08 5.52
N ASP A 22 34.60 36.88 6.54
CA ASP A 22 35.96 37.25 6.92
C ASP A 22 36.79 36.01 7.33
N ASP A 23 36.21 35.10 8.11
CA ASP A 23 36.86 33.84 8.52
C ASP A 23 37.21 32.96 7.32
N ILE A 24 36.30 32.86 6.34
CA ILE A 24 36.55 32.09 5.11
C ILE A 24 37.60 32.79 4.24
N HIS A 25 37.53 34.11 4.08
CA HIS A 25 38.58 34.88 3.40
C HIS A 25 39.95 34.66 4.05
N ALA A 26 40.04 34.67 5.38
CA ALA A 26 41.29 34.41 6.10
C ALA A 26 41.82 32.99 5.86
N LYS A 27 40.94 31.98 5.83
CA LYS A 27 41.32 30.60 5.51
C LYS A 27 41.88 30.47 4.10
N PHE A 28 41.23 31.08 3.11
CA PHE A 28 41.70 31.06 1.71
C PHE A 28 42.96 31.90 1.51
N ALA A 29 43.13 33.01 2.24
CA ALA A 29 44.35 33.81 2.25
C ALA A 29 45.57 33.03 2.77
N ALA A 30 45.37 32.10 3.72
CA ALA A 30 46.43 31.19 4.19
C ALA A 30 46.95 30.25 3.08
N PHE A 31 46.15 30.02 2.03
CA PHE A 31 46.55 29.30 0.82
C PHE A 31 47.00 30.22 -0.32
N GLY A 32 47.17 31.53 -0.05
CA GLY A 32 47.61 32.52 -1.03
C GLY A 32 46.54 32.95 -2.04
N ILE A 33 45.26 32.72 -1.75
CA ILE A 33 44.13 33.15 -2.58
C ILE A 33 43.72 34.57 -2.20
N MET A 34 43.67 35.47 -3.18
CA MET A 34 43.32 36.88 -2.94
C MET A 34 41.81 37.07 -2.78
N PRO A 35 41.34 38.07 -2.01
CA PRO A 35 39.90 38.29 -1.79
C PRO A 35 39.08 38.49 -3.07
N ASP A 36 39.66 39.06 -4.13
CA ASP A 36 38.98 39.27 -5.42
C ASP A 36 38.83 37.99 -6.26
N GLN A 37 39.50 36.89 -5.86
CA GLN A 37 39.36 35.56 -6.45
C GLN A 37 38.30 34.71 -5.72
N LEU A 38 37.73 35.21 -4.62
CA LEU A 38 36.75 34.48 -3.81
C LEU A 38 35.48 35.32 -3.67
N ILE A 39 34.41 34.88 -4.34
CA ILE A 39 33.09 35.48 -4.26
C ILE A 39 32.33 34.74 -3.16
N ILE A 40 32.16 35.39 -2.01
CA ILE A 40 31.38 34.84 -0.90
C ILE A 40 30.07 35.60 -0.84
N GLY A 41 28.95 34.90 -0.78
CA GLY A 41 27.69 35.57 -0.62
C GLY A 41 26.50 34.64 -0.56
N PHE A 42 25.35 35.23 -0.82
CA PHE A 42 24.10 34.51 -0.86
C PHE A 42 23.19 35.02 -1.95
N THR A 43 22.79 34.16 -2.85
CA THR A 43 21.90 34.48 -3.96
C THR A 43 20.86 33.39 -4.10
N SER A 44 19.62 33.84 -4.23
CA SER A 44 18.49 32.97 -4.50
C SER A 44 17.53 33.61 -5.48
N PRO A 45 16.91 32.81 -6.33
CA PRO A 45 17.06 31.34 -6.42
C PRO A 45 18.42 30.88 -6.97
N VAL A 46 18.84 29.65 -6.66
CA VAL A 46 20.21 29.15 -6.92
C VAL A 46 20.58 29.16 -8.41
N TRP A 47 19.61 29.09 -9.32
CA TRP A 47 19.87 29.20 -10.76
C TRP A 47 20.44 30.55 -11.19
N ASN A 48 20.27 31.63 -10.40
CA ASN A 48 20.97 32.89 -10.65
C ASN A 48 22.48 32.74 -10.41
N VAL A 49 22.89 31.94 -9.43
CA VAL A 49 24.30 31.58 -9.20
C VAL A 49 24.83 30.74 -10.34
N TYR A 50 24.06 29.72 -10.77
CA TYR A 50 24.43 28.87 -11.89
C TYR A 50 24.52 29.63 -13.22
N GLY A 51 23.75 30.70 -13.40
CA GLY A 51 23.88 31.61 -14.54
C GLY A 51 25.27 32.25 -14.65
N GLU A 52 25.93 32.48 -13.52
CA GLU A 52 27.22 33.18 -13.42
C GLU A 52 28.42 32.23 -13.22
N ALA A 53 28.18 30.91 -13.13
CA ALA A 53 29.20 29.90 -12.93
C ALA A 53 29.48 29.09 -14.21
N ASP A 54 30.67 28.49 -14.27
CA ASP A 54 31.14 27.69 -15.40
C ASP A 54 31.28 26.19 -15.06
N ILE A 55 31.64 25.87 -13.81
CA ILE A 55 31.84 24.52 -13.29
C ILE A 55 31.31 24.49 -11.86
N VAL A 56 30.60 23.42 -11.48
CA VAL A 56 30.20 23.17 -10.10
C VAL A 56 31.18 22.19 -9.46
N LEU A 57 31.74 22.63 -8.33
CA LEU A 57 32.62 21.81 -7.50
C LEU A 57 31.77 21.18 -6.41
N ASP A 58 31.57 19.88 -6.50
CA ASP A 58 30.81 19.15 -5.51
C ASP A 58 31.60 18.98 -4.21
N CYS A 59 30.95 19.22 -3.09
CA CYS A 59 31.57 19.13 -1.77
C CYS A 59 31.76 17.65 -1.36
N PHE A 60 32.74 17.41 -0.49
CA PHE A 60 32.98 16.10 0.13
C PHE A 60 33.34 16.29 1.61
N PRO A 61 33.05 15.33 2.51
CA PRO A 61 32.67 13.93 2.26
C PRO A 61 31.16 13.68 2.04
N HIS A 62 30.38 14.74 1.81
CA HIS A 62 28.95 14.70 1.48
C HIS A 62 28.74 15.43 0.15
N ASN A 63 28.43 14.66 -0.90
CA ASN A 63 28.12 15.15 -2.23
C ASN A 63 26.73 15.80 -2.29
N SER A 64 26.60 16.71 -3.22
CA SER A 64 25.39 17.43 -3.57
C SER A 64 24.39 16.51 -4.26
N GLY A 65 23.11 16.61 -3.88
CA GLY A 65 22.00 15.89 -4.51
C GLY A 65 21.25 16.75 -5.53
N THR A 66 20.17 17.41 -5.10
CA THR A 66 19.37 18.33 -5.93
C THR A 66 20.21 19.34 -6.68
N THR A 67 21.14 20.02 -5.99
CA THR A 67 22.00 21.05 -6.61
C THR A 67 22.86 20.49 -7.74
N THR A 68 23.15 19.18 -7.73
CA THR A 68 23.78 18.47 -8.86
C THR A 68 22.81 18.37 -10.04
N TYR A 69 21.57 17.91 -9.82
CA TYR A 69 20.54 17.89 -10.88
C TYR A 69 20.26 19.28 -11.47
N GLU A 70 20.14 20.30 -10.62
CA GLU A 70 19.90 21.69 -11.05
C GLU A 70 21.09 22.24 -11.84
N ALA A 71 22.32 22.01 -11.37
CA ALA A 71 23.53 22.42 -12.08
C ALA A 71 23.62 21.77 -13.47
N LEU A 72 23.42 20.45 -13.54
CA LEU A 72 23.41 19.69 -14.79
C LEU A 72 22.32 20.19 -15.74
N TRP A 73 21.10 20.41 -15.22
CA TRP A 73 19.99 20.96 -15.98
C TRP A 73 20.25 22.38 -16.49
N MET A 74 20.99 23.20 -15.73
CA MET A 74 21.41 24.55 -16.12
C MET A 74 22.62 24.57 -17.07
N GLY A 75 23.18 23.42 -17.40
CA GLY A 75 24.28 23.28 -18.34
C GLY A 75 25.67 23.31 -17.70
N LEU A 76 25.79 23.15 -16.38
CA LEU A 76 27.08 23.20 -15.71
C LEU A 76 27.62 21.80 -15.46
N PRO A 77 28.86 21.48 -15.90
CA PRO A 77 29.52 20.25 -15.48
C PRO A 77 29.77 20.27 -13.96
N VAL A 78 29.61 19.11 -13.33
CA VAL A 78 29.79 18.92 -11.89
C VAL A 78 30.96 17.97 -11.67
N ILE A 79 32.01 18.39 -10.94
CA ILE A 79 33.09 17.50 -10.51
C ILE A 79 32.78 16.97 -9.12
N THR A 80 32.76 15.64 -8.96
CA THR A 80 32.44 14.98 -7.68
C THR A 80 33.56 14.05 -7.22
N LEU A 81 33.68 13.85 -5.91
CA LEU A 81 34.59 12.89 -5.29
C LEU A 81 33.80 11.72 -4.70
N ALA A 82 34.01 10.51 -5.22
CA ALA A 82 33.41 9.26 -4.75
C ALA A 82 34.06 8.76 -3.44
N SER A 83 33.92 9.53 -2.37
CA SER A 83 34.68 9.40 -1.12
C SER A 83 34.26 8.24 -0.21
N ARG A 84 32.96 8.09 0.09
CA ARG A 84 32.44 7.09 1.04
C ARG A 84 31.02 6.62 0.66
N PRO A 85 30.59 5.42 1.09
CA PRO A 85 29.23 4.92 0.84
C PRO A 85 28.12 5.92 1.23
N SER A 86 26.94 5.78 0.63
CA SER A 86 25.81 6.71 0.75
C SER A 86 26.14 8.09 0.17
N VAL A 87 25.90 9.18 0.91
CA VAL A 87 25.95 10.56 0.41
C VAL A 87 27.32 11.01 -0.09
N GLY A 88 28.40 10.28 0.21
CA GLY A 88 29.73 10.53 -0.37
C GLY A 88 29.92 9.95 -1.78
N ARG A 89 28.87 9.37 -2.38
CA ARG A 89 28.84 8.84 -3.76
C ARG A 89 27.61 9.28 -4.55
N LEU A 90 26.79 10.20 -4.02
CA LEU A 90 25.56 10.62 -4.68
C LEU A 90 25.83 11.27 -6.04
N GLY A 91 26.80 12.20 -6.10
CA GLY A 91 27.23 12.80 -7.36
C GLY A 91 27.74 11.75 -8.35
N ALA A 92 28.46 10.73 -7.87
CA ALA A 92 28.97 9.66 -8.72
C ALA A 92 27.84 8.83 -9.36
N SER A 93 26.77 8.56 -8.62
CA SER A 93 25.58 7.88 -9.15
C SER A 93 24.93 8.69 -10.27
N ILE A 94 24.64 9.97 -10.00
CA ILE A 94 23.98 10.88 -10.96
C ILE A 94 24.82 11.02 -12.24
N LEU A 95 26.12 11.26 -12.09
CA LEU A 95 27.03 11.44 -13.23
C LEU A 95 27.20 10.16 -14.05
N SER A 96 27.13 8.99 -13.41
CA SER A 96 27.14 7.72 -14.13
C SER A 96 25.87 7.57 -14.97
N CYS A 97 24.69 7.90 -14.41
CA CYS A 97 23.42 7.82 -15.12
C CYS A 97 23.35 8.74 -16.34
N ILE A 98 23.94 9.94 -16.30
CA ILE A 98 23.96 10.85 -17.46
C ILE A 98 25.12 10.59 -18.43
N GLY A 99 25.90 9.52 -18.23
CA GLY A 99 27.01 9.15 -19.10
C GLY A 99 28.23 10.07 -18.97
N ARG A 100 28.49 10.61 -17.77
CA ARG A 100 29.60 11.52 -17.45
C ARG A 100 30.57 10.99 -16.37
N PRO A 101 31.04 9.73 -16.42
CA PRO A 101 31.96 9.18 -15.42
C PRO A 101 33.32 9.88 -15.37
N GLU A 102 33.70 10.59 -16.44
CA GLU A 102 34.92 11.41 -16.51
C GLU A 102 34.94 12.58 -15.52
N TRP A 103 33.82 12.90 -14.87
CA TRP A 103 33.74 13.92 -13.82
C TRP A 103 33.78 13.37 -12.39
N ILE A 104 33.91 12.04 -12.22
CA ILE A 104 33.93 11.34 -10.93
C ILE A 104 35.36 11.04 -10.48
N ALA A 105 35.90 11.84 -9.57
CA ALA A 105 37.21 11.61 -8.94
C ALA A 105 37.16 10.51 -7.88
N ARG A 106 38.30 9.82 -7.69
CA ARG A 106 38.48 8.77 -6.67
C ARG A 106 39.25 9.26 -5.44
N ASP A 107 40.03 10.30 -5.59
CA ASP A 107 40.78 10.98 -4.53
C ASP A 107 40.87 12.49 -4.81
N CYS A 108 41.46 13.25 -3.88
CA CYS A 108 41.57 14.70 -3.98
C CYS A 108 42.45 15.15 -5.16
N ASP A 109 43.48 14.37 -5.52
CA ASP A 109 44.37 14.74 -6.62
C ASP A 109 43.63 14.62 -7.95
N GLU A 110 42.88 13.52 -8.18
CA GLU A 110 41.99 13.39 -9.34
C GLU A 110 40.92 14.48 -9.39
N TYR A 111 40.37 14.87 -8.23
CA TYR A 111 39.36 15.94 -8.16
C TYR A 111 39.94 17.26 -8.66
N ILE A 112 41.15 17.61 -8.21
CA ILE A 112 41.86 18.82 -8.63
C ILE A 112 42.20 18.74 -10.13
N GLU A 113 42.73 17.61 -10.60
CA GLU A 113 43.11 17.43 -12.01
C GLU A 113 41.92 17.59 -12.95
N ARG A 114 40.78 16.95 -12.64
CA ARG A 114 39.56 17.03 -13.46
C ARG A 114 38.97 18.44 -13.47
N ALA A 115 38.93 19.11 -12.32
CA ALA A 115 38.45 20.49 -12.23
C ALA A 115 39.33 21.46 -13.03
N VAL A 116 40.66 21.33 -12.95
CA VAL A 116 41.60 22.15 -13.72
C VAL A 116 41.51 21.85 -15.22
N ALA A 117 41.40 20.58 -15.60
CA ALA A 117 41.29 20.18 -17.02
C ALA A 117 40.04 20.77 -17.68
N LEU A 118 38.89 20.74 -17.00
CA LEU A 118 37.68 21.40 -17.48
C LEU A 118 37.87 22.92 -17.60
N ALA A 119 38.48 23.55 -16.61
CA ALA A 119 38.66 25.01 -16.59
C ALA A 119 39.71 25.53 -17.59
N GLU A 120 40.62 24.69 -18.08
CA GLU A 120 41.61 25.06 -19.11
C GLU A 120 41.04 25.03 -20.54
N ASP A 121 39.94 24.32 -20.79
CA ASP A 121 39.31 24.16 -22.12
C ASP A 121 37.95 24.88 -22.22
N ILE A 122 38.01 26.21 -22.35
CA ILE A 122 36.82 27.07 -22.47
C ILE A 122 35.90 26.66 -23.66
N PRO A 123 36.42 26.39 -24.88
CA PRO A 123 35.58 25.91 -25.97
C PRO A 123 34.83 24.61 -25.66
N ALA A 124 35.46 23.66 -24.94
CA ALA A 124 34.78 22.45 -24.51
C ALA A 124 33.69 22.72 -23.46
N LEU A 125 33.93 23.63 -22.50
CA LEU A 125 32.92 24.06 -21.52
C LEU A 125 31.68 24.67 -22.19
N GLU A 126 31.88 25.53 -23.20
CA GLU A 126 30.77 26.14 -23.94
C GLU A 126 29.94 25.07 -24.67
N LYS A 127 30.60 24.07 -25.26
CA LYS A 127 29.92 22.93 -25.89
C LYS A 127 29.14 22.09 -24.87
N ILE A 128 29.74 21.77 -23.72
CA ILE A 128 29.06 21.04 -22.63
C ILE A 128 27.82 21.82 -22.19
N ARG A 129 27.95 23.13 -21.95
CA ARG A 129 26.83 23.96 -21.49
C ARG A 129 25.67 24.02 -22.46
N ALA A 130 25.96 23.99 -23.77
CA ALA A 130 24.94 23.95 -24.81
C ALA A 130 24.24 22.58 -24.93
N SER A 131 24.89 21.48 -24.56
CA SER A 131 24.38 20.11 -24.79
C SER A 131 23.83 19.41 -23.54
N LEU A 132 24.30 19.74 -22.34
CA LEU A 132 24.10 18.95 -21.13
C LEU A 132 22.64 18.75 -20.73
N ARG A 133 21.76 19.74 -20.98
CA ARG A 133 20.31 19.58 -20.74
C ARG A 133 19.70 18.52 -21.66
N ALA A 134 20.05 18.55 -22.95
CA ALA A 134 19.58 17.56 -23.91
C ALA A 134 20.18 16.17 -23.61
N GLU A 135 21.42 16.11 -23.16
CA GLU A 135 22.06 14.87 -22.69
C GLU A 135 21.35 14.29 -21.46
N MET A 136 21.01 15.13 -20.48
CA MET A 136 20.24 14.72 -19.30
C MET A 136 18.84 14.22 -19.68
N GLN A 137 18.15 14.91 -20.60
CA GLN A 137 16.86 14.45 -21.15
C GLN A 137 16.98 13.12 -21.90
N ALA A 138 18.09 12.89 -22.59
CA ALA A 138 18.36 11.66 -23.34
C ALA A 138 18.96 10.53 -22.49
N SER A 139 19.24 10.78 -21.21
CA SER A 139 19.87 9.81 -20.32
C SER A 139 18.85 8.81 -19.75
N PRO A 140 19.30 7.63 -19.28
CA PRO A 140 18.50 6.68 -18.50
C PRO A 140 17.68 7.32 -17.36
N LEU A 141 18.15 8.44 -16.80
CA LEU A 141 17.45 9.19 -15.76
C LEU A 141 16.03 9.62 -16.19
N LEU A 142 15.79 9.84 -17.49
CA LEU A 142 14.52 10.32 -18.04
C LEU A 142 13.98 9.46 -19.21
N ASP A 143 14.65 8.36 -19.58
CA ASP A 143 14.23 7.47 -20.69
C ASP A 143 13.18 6.42 -20.27
N ARG A 144 11.91 6.84 -20.16
CA ARG A 144 10.78 5.93 -19.85
C ARG A 144 10.65 4.79 -20.89
N PRO A 145 10.72 5.05 -22.22
CA PRO A 145 10.76 3.98 -23.21
C PRO A 145 11.97 3.04 -23.06
N GLY A 146 13.13 3.56 -22.63
CA GLY A 146 14.30 2.78 -22.23
C GLY A 146 13.98 1.77 -21.15
N PHE A 147 13.43 2.23 -20.03
CA PHE A 147 13.02 1.35 -18.94
C PHE A 147 12.04 0.27 -19.41
N VAL A 148 11.06 0.60 -20.25
CA VAL A 148 10.12 -0.38 -20.80
C VAL A 148 10.84 -1.43 -21.64
N ARG A 149 11.81 -1.03 -22.47
CA ARG A 149 12.63 -1.98 -23.25
C ARG A 149 13.43 -2.91 -22.34
N ASP A 150 13.97 -2.41 -21.23
CA ASP A 150 14.71 -3.24 -20.28
C ASP A 150 13.81 -4.24 -19.56
N MET A 151 12.61 -3.81 -19.14
CA MET A 151 11.56 -4.69 -18.62
C MET A 151 11.17 -5.77 -19.62
N GLU A 152 10.98 -5.41 -20.90
CA GLU A 152 10.68 -6.37 -21.96
C GLU A 152 11.81 -7.37 -22.21
N ASN A 153 13.06 -6.92 -22.12
CA ASN A 153 14.22 -7.78 -22.24
C ASN A 153 14.31 -8.74 -21.04
N ALA A 154 14.01 -8.27 -19.82
CA ALA A 154 13.91 -9.10 -18.63
C ALA A 154 12.84 -10.19 -18.79
N TYR A 155 11.64 -9.83 -19.24
CA TYR A 155 10.58 -10.78 -19.55
C TYR A 155 10.99 -11.85 -20.56
N ARG A 156 11.70 -11.46 -21.62
CA ARG A 156 12.23 -12.44 -22.59
C ARG A 156 13.25 -13.38 -21.97
N ALA A 157 14.17 -12.87 -21.14
CA ALA A 157 15.16 -13.70 -20.46
C ALA A 157 14.51 -14.70 -19.48
N MET A 158 13.50 -14.25 -18.72
CA MET A 158 12.72 -15.10 -17.82
C MET A 158 11.96 -16.19 -18.61
N TRP A 159 11.34 -15.81 -19.72
CA TRP A 159 10.64 -16.74 -20.61
C TRP A 159 11.58 -17.78 -21.24
N GLN A 160 12.76 -17.36 -21.69
CA GLN A 160 13.80 -18.25 -22.20
C GLN A 160 14.18 -19.31 -21.15
N THR A 161 14.38 -18.88 -19.89
CA THR A 161 14.67 -19.78 -18.77
C THR A 161 13.59 -20.85 -18.60
N TRP A 162 12.31 -20.48 -18.73
CA TRP A 162 11.23 -21.48 -18.69
C TRP A 162 11.22 -22.40 -19.91
N CYS A 163 11.47 -21.87 -21.11
CA CYS A 163 11.57 -22.70 -22.32
C CYS A 163 12.62 -23.81 -22.16
N ASP A 164 13.72 -23.53 -21.46
CA ASP A 164 14.82 -24.47 -21.25
C ASP A 164 14.55 -25.55 -20.17
N SER A 165 13.44 -25.45 -19.42
CA SER A 165 13.08 -26.39 -18.32
C SER A 165 12.40 -27.70 -18.76
N ALA A 166 12.52 -28.79 -17.97
CA ALA A 166 11.92 -30.11 -18.27
C ALA A 166 10.49 -30.30 -17.68
N PRO A 167 9.60 -31.16 -18.24
CA PRO A 167 8.21 -31.31 -17.80
C PRO A 167 8.03 -32.18 -16.53
N GLN A 168 7.06 -31.86 -15.65
CA GLN A 168 6.61 -32.70 -14.52
C GLN A 168 5.07 -32.90 -14.51
N ASN A 169 4.60 -34.09 -14.08
CA ASN A 169 3.19 -34.51 -14.02
C ASN A 169 2.75 -34.90 -12.59
N PRO A 170 1.54 -34.50 -12.13
CA PRO A 170 0.88 -35.13 -10.98
C PRO A 170 -0.58 -35.58 -11.22
N THR A 171 -1.05 -36.59 -10.44
CA THR A 171 -2.38 -37.25 -10.48
C THR A 171 -3.11 -37.16 -9.12
N GLY A 172 -4.43 -36.93 -9.09
CA GLY A 172 -5.26 -36.66 -7.88
C GLY A 172 -6.26 -37.74 -7.42
N GLY A 173 -7.31 -37.36 -6.63
CA GLY A 173 -8.54 -38.15 -6.37
C GLY A 173 -9.31 -37.93 -5.03
N ASN A 174 -10.66 -37.88 -5.08
CA ASN A 174 -11.71 -37.39 -4.12
C ASN A 174 -12.20 -38.27 -2.91
N GLN A 175 -13.00 -37.60 -2.02
CA GLN A 175 -13.92 -38.02 -0.91
C GLN A 175 -15.26 -38.70 -1.34
N VAL A 176 -16.01 -39.32 -0.37
CA VAL A 176 -17.51 -39.34 -0.23
C VAL A 176 -18.00 -39.60 1.24
N ASP A 177 -19.18 -39.05 1.60
CA ASP A 177 -19.98 -39.03 2.86
C ASP A 177 -20.97 -40.21 3.14
N GLY A 178 -21.69 -40.16 4.28
CA GLY A 178 -23.03 -40.79 4.48
C GLY A 178 -23.61 -40.95 5.91
N GLU A 179 -24.71 -40.23 6.18
CA GLU A 179 -25.73 -40.17 7.28
C GLU A 179 -26.58 -41.46 7.52
N SER A 180 -27.60 -41.65 8.41
CA SER A 180 -28.29 -41.04 9.59
C SER A 180 -29.36 -42.07 10.08
N ASP A 181 -30.09 -41.86 11.20
CA ASP A 181 -31.55 -42.19 11.35
C ASP A 181 -32.17 -41.68 12.70
N GLN A 182 -33.49 -41.37 12.74
CA GLN A 182 -34.27 -40.92 13.92
C GLN A 182 -35.75 -41.40 13.90
N SER A 183 -36.44 -41.39 15.06
CA SER A 183 -37.86 -41.78 15.20
C SER A 183 -38.74 -40.81 16.04
N THR A 184 -39.92 -40.49 15.46
CA THR A 184 -41.26 -40.02 15.96
C THR A 184 -41.42 -39.09 17.17
N LEU A 185 -41.99 -37.89 16.91
CA LEU A 185 -42.10 -36.76 17.84
C LEU A 185 -43.41 -35.95 17.63
N THR A 186 -43.83 -35.08 18.57
CA THR A 186 -45.10 -34.29 18.55
C THR A 186 -44.92 -32.74 18.42
N PHE A 187 -45.91 -31.95 17.94
CA PHE A 187 -45.74 -30.49 17.69
C PHE A 187 -45.28 -29.68 18.92
N ASP A 188 -45.91 -29.90 20.08
CA ASP A 188 -45.50 -29.24 21.33
C ASP A 188 -44.10 -29.68 21.78
N ALA A 189 -43.75 -30.95 21.54
CA ALA A 189 -42.38 -31.40 21.73
C ALA A 189 -41.43 -30.68 20.76
N ALA A 190 -41.83 -30.45 19.51
CA ALA A 190 -41.04 -29.72 18.51
C ALA A 190 -40.71 -28.31 18.99
N LEU A 191 -41.70 -27.61 19.53
CA LEU A 191 -41.51 -26.27 20.05
C LEU A 191 -40.59 -26.26 21.28
N VAL A 192 -40.74 -27.24 22.19
CA VAL A 192 -39.86 -27.40 23.36
C VAL A 192 -38.42 -27.74 22.95
N HIS A 193 -38.24 -28.58 21.92
CA HIS A 193 -36.93 -28.88 21.35
C HIS A 193 -36.31 -27.63 20.70
N HIS A 194 -37.08 -26.90 19.89
CA HIS A 194 -36.64 -25.70 19.20
C HIS A 194 -36.25 -24.60 20.20
N GLN A 195 -37.10 -24.28 21.18
CA GLN A 195 -36.81 -23.27 22.22
C GLN A 195 -35.60 -23.61 23.07
N ALA A 196 -35.28 -24.90 23.23
CA ALA A 196 -34.12 -25.37 23.96
C ALA A 196 -32.87 -25.58 23.08
N GLY A 197 -32.90 -25.12 21.82
CA GLY A 197 -31.77 -25.21 20.89
C GLY A 197 -31.47 -26.62 20.34
N ARG A 198 -32.37 -27.59 20.56
CA ARG A 198 -32.27 -28.97 20.04
C ARG A 198 -32.81 -29.02 18.61
N LEU A 199 -32.07 -28.42 17.69
CA LEU A 199 -32.52 -28.10 16.32
C LEU A 199 -32.82 -29.33 15.48
N GLU A 200 -31.92 -30.32 15.44
CA GLU A 200 -32.14 -31.55 14.66
C GLU A 200 -33.35 -32.34 15.17
N GLN A 201 -33.51 -32.41 16.49
CA GLN A 201 -34.67 -33.05 17.09
C GLN A 201 -35.94 -32.27 16.80
N ALA A 202 -35.92 -30.93 16.78
CA ALA A 202 -37.08 -30.12 16.42
C ALA A 202 -37.45 -30.29 14.93
N ALA A 203 -36.45 -30.31 14.04
CA ALA A 203 -36.62 -30.50 12.60
C ALA A 203 -37.31 -31.83 12.29
N SER A 204 -36.83 -32.93 12.87
CA SER A 204 -37.41 -34.26 12.63
C SER A 204 -38.87 -34.35 13.08
N ILE A 205 -39.28 -33.55 14.07
CA ILE A 205 -40.69 -33.46 14.47
C ILE A 205 -41.51 -32.68 13.47
N TYR A 206 -41.09 -31.45 13.16
CA TYR A 206 -41.85 -30.57 12.28
C TYR A 206 -42.05 -31.21 10.89
N GLN A 207 -41.08 -32.03 10.46
CA GLN A 207 -41.16 -32.80 9.22
C GLN A 207 -42.28 -33.84 9.19
N THR A 208 -42.78 -34.29 10.35
CA THR A 208 -43.95 -35.18 10.42
C THR A 208 -45.29 -34.44 10.34
N MET A 209 -45.27 -33.09 10.27
CA MET A 209 -46.44 -32.23 10.45
C MET A 209 -46.60 -31.18 9.36
N LEU A 210 -46.20 -31.51 8.13
CA LEU A 210 -46.19 -30.57 7.00
C LEU A 210 -47.58 -30.04 6.61
N ASP A 211 -48.66 -30.69 7.03
CA ASP A 211 -50.05 -30.25 6.82
C ASP A 211 -50.42 -29.02 7.69
N ASN A 212 -49.59 -28.66 8.67
CA ASN A 212 -49.75 -27.45 9.47
C ASN A 212 -48.79 -26.36 8.94
N PRO A 213 -49.31 -25.24 8.39
CA PRO A 213 -48.49 -24.18 7.82
C PRO A 213 -47.48 -23.59 8.81
N ASP A 214 -47.82 -23.51 10.11
CA ASP A 214 -46.89 -23.02 11.13
C ASP A 214 -45.79 -24.04 11.45
N ALA A 215 -46.10 -25.34 11.43
CA ALA A 215 -45.10 -26.40 11.58
C ALA A 215 -44.14 -26.43 10.39
N GLN A 216 -44.67 -26.31 9.19
CA GLN A 216 -43.88 -26.28 7.97
C GLN A 216 -43.01 -25.01 7.91
N HIS A 217 -43.54 -23.85 8.30
CA HIS A 217 -42.76 -22.63 8.46
C HIS A 217 -41.65 -22.78 9.49
N LEU A 218 -41.94 -23.34 10.67
CA LEU A 218 -40.95 -23.54 11.74
C LEU A 218 -39.88 -24.58 11.34
N LEU A 219 -40.23 -25.59 10.55
CA LEU A 219 -39.25 -26.48 9.93
C LEU A 219 -38.28 -25.70 9.05
N GLY A 220 -38.80 -24.78 8.23
CA GLY A 220 -37.98 -23.90 7.42
C GLY A 220 -37.08 -22.97 8.25
N VAL A 221 -37.57 -22.43 9.36
CA VAL A 221 -36.76 -21.64 10.30
C VAL A 221 -35.63 -22.48 10.90
N VAL A 222 -35.92 -23.71 11.35
CA VAL A 222 -34.90 -24.62 11.89
C VAL A 222 -33.89 -25.01 10.82
N ALA A 223 -34.34 -25.31 9.59
CA ALA A 223 -33.45 -25.57 8.46
C ALA A 223 -32.51 -24.38 8.20
N SER A 224 -33.01 -23.15 8.31
CA SER A 224 -32.18 -21.95 8.19
C SER A 224 -31.18 -21.82 9.35
N GLN A 225 -31.54 -22.19 10.58
CA GLN A 225 -30.62 -22.20 11.74
C GLN A 225 -29.54 -23.29 11.60
N LEU A 226 -29.86 -24.38 10.91
CA LEU A 226 -28.93 -25.45 10.53
C LEU A 226 -28.15 -25.14 9.24
N SER A 227 -28.31 -23.94 8.67
CA SER A 227 -27.67 -23.50 7.41
C SER A 227 -28.08 -24.30 6.16
N HIS A 228 -29.19 -25.02 6.20
CA HIS A 228 -29.82 -25.69 5.05
C HIS A 228 -30.80 -24.73 4.34
N TYR A 229 -30.28 -23.68 3.72
CA TYR A 229 -31.08 -22.55 3.26
C TYR A 229 -32.01 -22.86 2.08
N GLU A 230 -31.61 -23.72 1.15
CA GLU A 230 -32.47 -24.19 0.05
C GLU A 230 -33.69 -24.93 0.58
N LEU A 231 -33.48 -25.82 1.57
CA LEU A 231 -34.55 -26.55 2.24
C LEU A 231 -35.43 -25.61 3.06
N ALA A 232 -34.85 -24.60 3.71
CA ALA A 232 -35.58 -23.55 4.40
C ALA A 232 -36.55 -22.82 3.45
N ILE A 233 -36.06 -22.43 2.26
CA ILE A 233 -36.87 -21.78 1.23
C ILE A 233 -38.02 -22.67 0.79
N GLU A 234 -37.77 -23.96 0.53
CA GLU A 234 -38.81 -24.91 0.12
C GLU A 234 -39.96 -24.98 1.14
N HIS A 235 -39.63 -25.17 2.41
CA HIS A 235 -40.62 -25.32 3.47
C HIS A 235 -41.38 -24.01 3.75
N ILE A 236 -40.69 -22.86 3.76
CA ILE A 236 -41.35 -21.56 3.97
C ILE A 236 -42.27 -21.22 2.79
N LEU A 237 -41.88 -21.54 1.55
CA LEU A 237 -42.77 -21.40 0.38
C LEU A 237 -44.00 -22.31 0.48
N GLY A 238 -43.85 -23.51 1.03
CA GLY A 238 -44.96 -24.40 1.36
C GLY A 238 -45.98 -23.72 2.29
N ALA A 239 -45.49 -23.20 3.42
CA ALA A 239 -46.33 -22.49 4.39
C ALA A 239 -47.03 -21.25 3.80
N ILE A 240 -46.36 -20.51 2.91
CA ILE A 240 -46.94 -19.35 2.21
C ILE A 240 -48.07 -19.75 1.27
N ARG A 241 -48.01 -20.92 0.61
CA ARG A 241 -49.10 -21.38 -0.28
C ARG A 241 -50.40 -21.57 0.50
N ASP A 242 -50.30 -22.06 1.72
CA ASP A 242 -51.46 -22.36 2.56
C ASP A 242 -51.95 -21.13 3.35
N ASN A 243 -51.04 -20.22 3.74
CA ASN A 243 -51.38 -18.98 4.43
C ASN A 243 -50.56 -17.78 3.90
N PRO A 244 -50.99 -17.15 2.78
CA PRO A 244 -50.22 -16.12 2.09
C PRO A 244 -50.30 -14.74 2.73
N THR A 245 -51.04 -14.54 3.82
CA THR A 245 -51.21 -13.23 4.48
C THR A 245 -50.36 -13.08 5.73
N ASN A 246 -49.55 -14.08 6.10
CA ASN A 246 -48.68 -14.02 7.28
C ASN A 246 -47.35 -13.32 6.96
N ALA A 247 -47.15 -12.10 7.47
CA ALA A 247 -45.95 -11.30 7.24
C ALA A 247 -44.66 -11.98 7.73
N ALA A 248 -44.72 -12.79 8.80
CA ALA A 248 -43.57 -13.47 9.37
C ALA A 248 -42.96 -14.49 8.39
N TYR A 249 -43.80 -15.15 7.58
CA TYR A 249 -43.34 -16.15 6.61
C TYR A 249 -42.48 -15.49 5.52
N TYR A 250 -42.93 -14.35 4.98
CA TYR A 250 -42.14 -13.60 4.00
C TYR A 250 -40.87 -13.00 4.62
N CYS A 251 -40.92 -12.56 5.87
CA CYS A 251 -39.73 -12.07 6.57
C CYS A 251 -38.67 -13.19 6.67
N ASN A 252 -39.06 -14.39 7.12
CA ASN A 252 -38.12 -15.51 7.25
C ASN A 252 -37.68 -16.06 5.88
N LEU A 253 -38.54 -16.04 4.86
CA LEU A 253 -38.15 -16.37 3.48
C LEU A 253 -37.08 -15.40 2.96
N GLY A 254 -37.26 -14.09 3.22
CA GLY A 254 -36.27 -13.08 2.87
C GLY A 254 -34.92 -13.33 3.55
N SER A 255 -34.92 -13.70 4.83
CA SER A 255 -33.70 -14.05 5.57
C SER A 255 -33.01 -15.30 5.01
N ALA A 256 -33.75 -16.31 4.56
CA ALA A 256 -33.19 -17.49 3.91
C ALA A 256 -32.53 -17.13 2.55
N TYR A 257 -33.20 -16.32 1.72
CA TYR A 257 -32.60 -15.81 0.48
C TYR A 257 -31.36 -14.97 0.72
N GLN A 258 -31.36 -14.13 1.77
CA GLN A 258 -30.20 -13.33 2.14
C GLN A 258 -28.99 -14.21 2.49
N SER A 259 -29.23 -15.32 3.20
CA SER A 259 -28.17 -16.29 3.56
C SER A 259 -27.56 -16.97 2.33
N LEU A 260 -28.33 -17.12 1.25
CA LEU A 260 -27.86 -17.58 -0.07
C LEU A 260 -27.29 -16.46 -0.96
N LYS A 261 -27.11 -15.25 -0.43
CA LYS A 261 -26.67 -14.06 -1.19
C LYS A 261 -27.59 -13.69 -2.36
N ARG A 262 -28.84 -14.13 -2.32
CA ARG A 262 -29.91 -13.82 -3.28
C ARG A 262 -30.63 -12.55 -2.83
N PHE A 263 -29.91 -11.44 -2.83
CA PHE A 263 -30.31 -10.20 -2.16
C PHE A 263 -31.54 -9.52 -2.79
N ASP A 264 -31.72 -9.65 -4.11
CA ASP A 264 -32.91 -9.14 -4.79
C ASP A 264 -34.18 -9.87 -4.32
N GLU A 265 -34.16 -11.20 -4.29
CA GLU A 265 -35.27 -11.99 -3.76
C GLU A 265 -35.51 -11.72 -2.28
N ALA A 266 -34.45 -11.54 -1.49
CA ALA A 266 -34.57 -11.15 -0.09
C ALA A 266 -35.32 -9.81 0.06
N ALA A 267 -34.89 -8.78 -0.69
CA ALA A 267 -35.50 -7.46 -0.65
C ALA A 267 -36.98 -7.47 -1.10
N VAL A 268 -37.33 -8.28 -2.10
CA VAL A 268 -38.74 -8.46 -2.53
C VAL A 268 -39.58 -9.03 -1.40
N ASN A 269 -39.11 -10.09 -0.74
CA ASN A 269 -39.86 -10.74 0.34
C ASN A 269 -40.01 -9.84 1.58
N PHE A 270 -38.97 -9.08 1.96
CA PHE A 270 -39.11 -8.10 3.04
C PHE A 270 -40.11 -6.98 2.70
N ARG A 271 -40.14 -6.50 1.45
CA ARG A 271 -41.16 -5.53 1.02
C ARG A 271 -42.57 -6.12 1.09
N THR A 272 -42.75 -7.39 0.72
CA THR A 272 -44.03 -8.08 0.86
C THR A 272 -44.46 -8.20 2.33
N ALA A 273 -43.54 -8.57 3.23
CA ALA A 273 -43.80 -8.60 4.66
C ALA A 273 -44.27 -7.23 5.19
N LEU A 274 -43.63 -6.14 4.73
CA LEU A 274 -43.99 -4.77 5.10
C LEU A 274 -45.29 -4.26 4.46
N ALA A 275 -45.70 -4.81 3.31
CA ALA A 275 -46.99 -4.50 2.70
C ALA A 275 -48.14 -5.15 3.48
N LEU A 276 -47.91 -6.35 4.04
CA LEU A 276 -48.85 -7.04 4.91
C LEU A 276 -48.89 -6.43 6.32
N GLU A 277 -47.73 -6.06 6.86
CA GLU A 277 -47.60 -5.47 8.19
C GLU A 277 -46.64 -4.26 8.18
N PRO A 278 -47.14 -3.03 7.95
CA PRO A 278 -46.31 -1.82 7.86
C PRO A 278 -45.52 -1.47 9.14
N GLY A 279 -45.95 -1.99 10.29
CA GLY A 279 -45.33 -1.79 11.61
C GLY A 279 -44.23 -2.79 11.96
N TYR A 280 -43.86 -3.69 11.04
CA TYR A 280 -42.94 -4.79 11.33
C TYR A 280 -41.47 -4.32 11.34
N ALA A 281 -41.00 -3.82 12.49
CA ALA A 281 -39.66 -3.23 12.64
C ALA A 281 -38.51 -4.18 12.22
N LEU A 282 -38.63 -5.49 12.50
CA LEU A 282 -37.65 -6.50 12.09
C LEU A 282 -37.54 -6.59 10.55
N ALA A 283 -38.67 -6.57 9.83
CA ALA A 283 -38.66 -6.59 8.38
C ALA A 283 -38.08 -5.31 7.78
N CYS A 284 -38.29 -4.14 8.40
CA CYS A 284 -37.60 -2.89 8.02
C CYS A 284 -36.07 -3.01 8.18
N ASN A 285 -35.59 -3.53 9.32
CA ASN A 285 -34.16 -3.73 9.54
C ASN A 285 -33.57 -4.73 8.52
N ASN A 286 -34.25 -5.85 8.28
CA ASN A 286 -33.76 -6.86 7.35
C ASN A 286 -33.79 -6.39 5.89
N LEU A 287 -34.79 -5.59 5.50
CA LEU A 287 -34.80 -4.90 4.21
C LEU A 287 -33.61 -3.95 4.09
N GLY A 288 -33.27 -3.21 5.14
CA GLY A 288 -32.08 -2.36 5.18
C GLY A 288 -30.80 -3.15 4.90
N ASN A 289 -30.63 -4.31 5.53
CA ASN A 289 -29.49 -5.19 5.28
C ASN A 289 -29.44 -5.67 3.81
N ALA A 290 -30.58 -6.14 3.26
CA ALA A 290 -30.65 -6.59 1.86
C ALA A 290 -30.28 -5.47 0.87
N LEU A 291 -30.78 -4.25 1.12
CA LEU A 291 -30.49 -3.08 0.29
C LEU A 291 -29.02 -2.67 0.38
N LYS A 292 -28.41 -2.78 1.57
CA LYS A 292 -26.98 -2.53 1.77
C LYS A 292 -26.14 -3.50 0.93
N ASP A 293 -26.48 -4.79 0.97
CA ASP A 293 -25.78 -5.83 0.20
C ASP A 293 -25.96 -5.68 -1.32
N LEU A 294 -27.08 -5.11 -1.77
CA LEU A 294 -27.31 -4.68 -3.16
C LEU A 294 -26.57 -3.38 -3.55
N GLY A 295 -25.83 -2.76 -2.62
CA GLY A 295 -25.16 -1.47 -2.84
C GLY A 295 -26.10 -0.26 -2.82
N ARG A 296 -27.39 -0.44 -2.52
CA ARG A 296 -28.42 0.61 -2.42
C ARG A 296 -28.40 1.24 -1.02
N LYS A 297 -27.24 1.79 -0.64
CA LYS A 297 -26.92 2.21 0.74
C LYS A 297 -27.84 3.32 1.26
N GLU A 298 -28.26 4.26 0.43
CA GLU A 298 -29.20 5.32 0.82
C GLU A 298 -30.58 4.77 1.20
N GLU A 299 -31.11 3.84 0.42
CA GLU A 299 -32.39 3.18 0.73
C GLU A 299 -32.29 2.28 1.96
N ALA A 300 -31.10 1.69 2.20
CA ALA A 300 -30.83 0.96 3.42
C ALA A 300 -30.92 1.86 4.65
N VAL A 301 -30.32 3.06 4.60
CA VAL A 301 -30.42 4.08 5.67
C VAL A 301 -31.88 4.42 5.97
N ASP A 302 -32.71 4.65 4.95
CA ASP A 302 -34.13 4.95 5.13
C ASP A 302 -34.89 3.79 5.80
N SER A 303 -34.57 2.55 5.42
CA SER A 303 -35.15 1.34 6.01
C SER A 303 -34.78 1.18 7.48
N PHE A 304 -33.52 1.41 7.85
CA PHE A 304 -33.08 1.37 9.25
C PHE A 304 -33.70 2.50 10.08
N ARG A 305 -33.78 3.73 9.56
CA ARG A 305 -34.46 4.85 10.24
C ARG A 305 -35.95 4.56 10.47
N LYS A 306 -36.61 3.90 9.52
CA LYS A 306 -37.99 3.42 9.69
C LYS A 306 -38.08 2.36 10.78
N ALA A 307 -37.15 1.40 10.83
CA ALA A 307 -37.09 0.41 11.91
C ALA A 307 -36.95 1.09 13.29
N LEU A 308 -36.09 2.11 13.40
CA LEU A 308 -35.88 2.88 14.63
C LEU A 308 -37.07 3.78 15.01
N THR A 309 -37.84 4.26 14.03
CA THR A 309 -39.10 4.99 14.29
C THR A 309 -40.14 4.07 14.91
N LEU A 310 -40.21 2.81 14.45
CA LEU A 310 -41.13 1.80 14.97
C LEU A 310 -40.67 1.22 16.32
N LYS A 311 -39.35 1.09 16.50
CA LYS A 311 -38.71 0.53 17.69
C LYS A 311 -37.46 1.34 18.08
N PRO A 312 -37.60 2.39 18.93
CA PRO A 312 -36.50 3.27 19.30
C PRO A 312 -35.38 2.61 20.11
N ASP A 313 -35.63 1.47 20.75
CA ASP A 313 -34.66 0.70 21.57
C ASP A 313 -34.02 -0.45 20.79
N TYR A 314 -33.93 -0.34 19.45
CA TYR A 314 -33.42 -1.39 18.58
C TYR A 314 -31.91 -1.28 18.32
N ALA A 315 -31.10 -1.83 19.23
CA ALA A 315 -29.63 -1.76 19.17
C ALA A 315 -29.04 -2.26 17.82
N GLU A 316 -29.56 -3.35 17.26
CA GLU A 316 -29.11 -3.89 15.97
C GLU A 316 -29.35 -2.92 14.82
N ALA A 317 -30.51 -2.24 14.79
CA ALA A 317 -30.83 -1.28 13.75
C ALA A 317 -29.93 -0.03 13.84
N TYR A 318 -29.58 0.42 15.05
CA TYR A 318 -28.57 1.47 15.23
C TYR A 318 -27.19 1.04 14.74
N SER A 319 -26.75 -0.19 15.04
CA SER A 319 -25.45 -0.71 14.57
C SER A 319 -25.40 -0.83 13.05
N ASN A 320 -26.46 -1.36 12.42
CA ASN A 320 -26.56 -1.50 10.98
C ASN A 320 -26.64 -0.14 10.27
N LEU A 321 -27.40 0.81 10.83
CA LEU A 321 -27.44 2.19 10.36
C LEU A 321 -26.06 2.85 10.45
N GLY A 322 -25.38 2.70 11.58
CA GLY A 322 -24.03 3.24 11.78
C GLY A 322 -23.03 2.68 10.78
N SER A 323 -22.99 1.36 10.58
CA SER A 323 -22.12 0.76 9.55
C SER A 323 -22.46 1.26 8.14
N THR A 324 -23.73 1.47 7.81
CA THR A 324 -24.14 1.92 6.47
C THR A 324 -23.82 3.40 6.24
N LEU A 325 -23.97 4.24 7.27
CA LEU A 325 -23.56 5.64 7.24
C LEU A 325 -22.04 5.78 7.09
N ARG A 326 -21.26 4.93 7.78
CA ARG A 326 -19.81 4.84 7.58
C ARG A 326 -19.48 4.50 6.11
N ASP A 327 -20.13 3.48 5.55
CA ASP A 327 -19.92 3.08 4.15
C ASP A 327 -20.35 4.15 3.11
N LEU A 328 -21.07 5.20 3.55
CA LEU A 328 -21.44 6.41 2.80
C LEU A 328 -20.54 7.62 3.09
N GLY A 329 -19.50 7.47 3.93
CA GLY A 329 -18.61 8.54 4.35
C GLY A 329 -19.18 9.48 5.42
N LYS A 330 -20.36 9.20 5.96
CA LYS A 330 -21.03 9.97 7.03
C LYS A 330 -20.57 9.49 8.40
N THR A 331 -19.27 9.61 8.65
CA THR A 331 -18.61 8.99 9.82
C THR A 331 -19.10 9.56 11.15
N ASP A 332 -19.46 10.84 11.23
CA ASP A 332 -19.92 11.46 12.48
C ASP A 332 -21.31 10.94 12.90
N GLU A 333 -22.26 10.91 11.97
CA GLU A 333 -23.58 10.28 12.21
C GLU A 333 -23.44 8.79 12.54
N ALA A 334 -22.47 8.10 11.93
CA ALA A 334 -22.18 6.71 12.21
C ALA A 334 -21.72 6.48 13.66
N VAL A 335 -20.82 7.32 14.17
CA VAL A 335 -20.37 7.29 15.58
C VAL A 335 -21.56 7.46 16.52
N GLU A 336 -22.43 8.44 16.28
CA GLU A 336 -23.60 8.68 17.12
C GLU A 336 -24.52 7.44 17.17
N CYS A 337 -24.83 6.85 16.01
CA CYS A 337 -25.66 5.64 15.95
C CYS A 337 -25.02 4.47 16.70
N LEU A 338 -23.71 4.25 16.53
CA LEU A 338 -22.99 3.15 17.18
C LEU A 338 -22.90 3.35 18.70
N GLN A 339 -22.73 4.58 19.17
CA GLN A 339 -22.80 4.91 20.59
C GLN A 339 -24.20 4.68 21.16
N GLN A 340 -25.28 4.95 20.41
CA GLN A 340 -26.64 4.59 20.84
C GLN A 340 -26.83 3.07 20.92
N ALA A 341 -26.31 2.30 19.95
CA ALA A 341 -26.36 0.84 20.01
C ALA A 341 -25.65 0.30 21.26
N ILE A 342 -24.49 0.86 21.62
CA ILE A 342 -23.72 0.49 22.83
C ILE A 342 -24.43 0.95 24.11
N ALA A 343 -25.06 2.14 24.11
CA ALA A 343 -25.82 2.61 25.26
C ALA A 343 -27.02 1.69 25.58
N LEU A 344 -27.71 1.20 24.55
CA LEU A 344 -28.80 0.22 24.68
C LEU A 344 -28.28 -1.17 25.08
N ARG A 345 -27.12 -1.57 24.57
CA ARG A 345 -26.50 -2.87 24.84
C ARG A 345 -24.98 -2.73 25.00
N PRO A 346 -24.46 -2.52 26.24
CA PRO A 346 -23.04 -2.25 26.45
C PRO A 346 -22.08 -3.34 25.99
N GLN A 347 -22.51 -4.61 26.02
CA GLN A 347 -21.72 -5.78 25.64
C GLN A 347 -21.90 -6.16 24.15
N PHE A 348 -22.34 -5.23 23.30
CA PHE A 348 -22.60 -5.51 21.88
C PHE A 348 -21.30 -5.46 21.05
N ALA A 349 -20.61 -6.59 20.95
CA ALA A 349 -19.32 -6.71 20.30
C ALA A 349 -19.28 -6.14 18.86
N GLU A 350 -20.30 -6.42 18.04
CA GLU A 350 -20.37 -5.92 16.66
C GLU A 350 -20.50 -4.40 16.58
N ALA A 351 -21.20 -3.76 17.53
CA ALA A 351 -21.30 -2.29 17.59
C ALA A 351 -19.95 -1.65 17.99
N HIS A 352 -19.24 -2.25 18.95
CA HIS A 352 -17.86 -1.84 19.31
C HIS A 352 -16.90 -2.01 18.14
N PHE A 353 -16.97 -3.14 17.42
CA PHE A 353 -16.14 -3.38 16.24
C PHE A 353 -16.42 -2.35 15.12
N ASN A 354 -17.70 -2.09 14.84
CA ASN A 354 -18.09 -1.07 13.86
C ASN A 354 -17.66 0.33 14.31
N LEU A 355 -17.73 0.65 15.60
CA LEU A 355 -17.27 1.93 16.15
C LEU A 355 -15.74 2.08 15.99
N GLY A 356 -14.98 1.02 16.26
CA GLY A 356 -13.54 1.02 16.04
C GLY A 356 -13.16 1.25 14.58
N ASN A 357 -13.88 0.63 13.64
CA ASN A 357 -13.68 0.87 12.21
C ASN A 357 -13.97 2.32 11.82
N THR A 358 -15.07 2.90 12.33
CA THR A 358 -15.43 4.31 12.07
C THR A 358 -14.38 5.26 12.65
N TYR A 359 -13.88 5.02 13.87
CA TYR A 359 -12.82 5.83 14.46
C TYR A 359 -11.51 5.74 13.67
N ARG A 360 -11.14 4.55 13.18
CA ARG A 360 -9.96 4.37 12.34
C ARG A 360 -10.08 5.14 11.01
N GLU A 361 -11.25 5.17 10.39
CA GLU A 361 -11.51 5.99 9.19
C GLU A 361 -11.44 7.49 9.47
N GLN A 362 -11.85 7.93 10.67
CA GLN A 362 -11.66 9.31 11.15
C GLN A 362 -10.21 9.62 11.57
N GLY A 363 -9.29 8.65 11.54
CA GLY A 363 -7.92 8.79 12.03
C GLY A 363 -7.76 8.79 13.56
N ARG A 364 -8.83 8.56 14.32
CA ARG A 364 -8.86 8.54 15.79
C ARG A 364 -8.37 7.19 16.33
N LEU A 365 -7.06 6.93 16.21
CA LEU A 365 -6.51 5.59 16.40
C LEU A 365 -6.63 5.07 17.84
N LEU A 366 -6.49 5.92 18.86
CA LEU A 366 -6.62 5.50 20.26
C LEU A 366 -8.03 5.02 20.58
N ALA A 367 -9.04 5.79 20.17
CA ALA A 367 -10.45 5.42 20.33
C ALA A 367 -10.80 4.14 19.54
N ALA A 368 -10.17 3.94 18.38
CA ALA A 368 -10.31 2.71 17.62
C ALA A 368 -9.76 1.49 18.38
N THR A 369 -8.56 1.61 18.96
CA THR A 369 -7.94 0.56 19.80
C THR A 369 -8.84 0.16 20.96
N GLU A 370 -9.37 1.12 21.73
CA GLU A 370 -10.27 0.85 22.86
C GLU A 370 -11.55 0.12 22.41
N SER A 371 -12.11 0.53 21.27
CA SER A 371 -13.31 -0.08 20.70
C SER A 371 -13.06 -1.53 20.25
N PHE A 372 -11.94 -1.81 19.57
CA PHE A 372 -11.59 -3.17 19.16
C PHE A 372 -11.27 -4.08 20.36
N GLN A 373 -10.60 -3.56 21.39
CA GLN A 373 -10.37 -4.28 22.64
C GLN A 373 -11.70 -4.65 23.31
N SER A 374 -12.65 -3.71 23.36
CA SER A 374 -13.99 -3.96 23.90
C SER A 374 -14.74 -5.02 23.08
N ALA A 375 -14.68 -4.94 21.75
CA ALA A 375 -15.30 -5.92 20.86
C ALA A 375 -14.79 -7.34 21.12
N PHE A 376 -13.48 -7.51 21.25
CA PHE A 376 -12.87 -8.80 21.57
C PHE A 376 -13.19 -9.27 23.00
N ALA A 377 -13.21 -8.36 23.97
CA ALA A 377 -13.54 -8.71 25.36
C ALA A 377 -14.97 -9.26 25.50
N TYR A 378 -15.92 -8.75 24.72
CA TYR A 378 -17.30 -9.21 24.71
C TYR A 378 -17.52 -10.43 23.78
N LYS A 379 -16.61 -10.68 22.84
CA LYS A 379 -16.66 -11.81 21.91
C LYS A 379 -15.25 -12.39 21.68
N PRO A 380 -14.80 -13.34 22.52
CA PRO A 380 -13.42 -13.83 22.51
C PRO A 380 -12.98 -14.61 21.26
N ASP A 381 -13.90 -14.98 20.36
CA ASP A 381 -13.61 -15.61 19.05
C ASP A 381 -13.57 -14.59 17.90
N PHE A 382 -13.68 -13.28 18.20
CA PHE A 382 -13.76 -12.22 17.18
C PHE A 382 -12.38 -11.85 16.59
N TYR A 383 -11.76 -12.78 15.87
CA TYR A 383 -10.42 -12.60 15.29
C TYR A 383 -10.32 -11.39 14.32
N GLN A 384 -11.42 -11.00 13.65
CA GLN A 384 -11.45 -9.80 12.82
C GLN A 384 -11.23 -8.52 13.65
N ALA A 385 -11.73 -8.48 14.89
CA ALA A 385 -11.47 -7.38 15.82
C ALA A 385 -10.00 -7.34 16.25
N LEU A 386 -9.37 -8.50 16.50
CA LEU A 386 -7.94 -8.59 16.79
C LEU A 386 -7.06 -8.13 15.62
N ASN A 387 -7.43 -8.49 14.39
CA ASN A 387 -6.73 -8.00 13.20
C ASN A 387 -6.81 -6.48 13.07
N ASN A 388 -8.00 -5.90 13.23
CA ASN A 388 -8.16 -4.45 13.12
C ASN A 388 -7.53 -3.70 14.29
N LEU A 389 -7.49 -4.31 15.48
CA LEU A 389 -6.68 -3.86 16.61
C LEU A 389 -5.19 -3.85 16.24
N GLY A 390 -4.68 -4.91 15.61
CA GLY A 390 -3.30 -4.99 15.13
C GLY A 390 -2.96 -3.90 14.11
N ILE A 391 -3.85 -3.62 13.16
CA ILE A 391 -3.70 -2.50 12.23
C ILE A 391 -3.63 -1.16 12.98
N ALA A 392 -4.56 -0.90 13.89
CA ALA A 392 -4.60 0.36 14.64
C ALA A 392 -3.34 0.55 15.51
N LEU A 393 -2.85 -0.52 16.15
CA LEU A 393 -1.59 -0.49 16.92
C LEU A 393 -0.38 -0.28 16.02
N LYS A 394 -0.34 -0.94 14.85
CA LYS A 394 0.71 -0.74 13.86
C LYS A 394 0.75 0.71 13.41
N ASP A 395 -0.38 1.31 13.04
CA ASP A 395 -0.47 2.70 12.56
C ASP A 395 -0.06 3.73 13.66
N GLN A 396 -0.18 3.37 14.94
CA GLN A 396 0.39 4.12 16.08
C GLN A 396 1.91 3.93 16.27
N GLY A 397 2.52 2.99 15.55
CA GLY A 397 3.92 2.58 15.71
C GLY A 397 4.16 1.59 16.85
N ARG A 398 3.11 1.03 17.48
CA ARG A 398 3.20 0.02 18.55
C ARG A 398 3.35 -1.40 17.96
N LEU A 399 4.48 -1.62 17.28
CA LEU A 399 4.70 -2.81 16.45
C LEU A 399 4.73 -4.12 17.25
N ASP A 400 5.33 -4.13 18.45
CA ASP A 400 5.34 -5.31 19.32
C ASP A 400 3.93 -5.74 19.73
N ASP A 401 3.10 -4.78 20.15
CA ASP A 401 1.70 -5.04 20.52
C ASP A 401 0.89 -5.51 19.31
N ALA A 402 1.10 -4.89 18.14
CA ALA A 402 0.46 -5.27 16.89
C ALA A 402 0.78 -6.73 16.51
N ILE A 403 2.06 -7.12 16.58
CA ILE A 403 2.52 -8.50 16.31
C ILE A 403 1.84 -9.48 17.28
N HIS A 404 1.78 -9.14 18.57
CA HIS A 404 1.16 -10.00 19.59
C HIS A 404 -0.34 -10.24 19.31
N VAL A 405 -1.11 -9.20 19.00
CA VAL A 405 -2.56 -9.35 18.74
C VAL A 405 -2.83 -10.03 17.41
N LEU A 406 -1.99 -9.83 16.39
CA LEU A 406 -2.11 -10.52 15.11
C LEU A 406 -1.82 -12.02 15.24
N HIS A 407 -0.81 -12.40 16.03
CA HIS A 407 -0.62 -13.80 16.41
C HIS A 407 -1.83 -14.37 17.15
N SER A 408 -2.44 -13.60 18.05
CA SER A 408 -3.66 -14.02 18.75
C SER A 408 -4.82 -14.25 17.77
N ALA A 409 -4.97 -13.41 16.74
CA ALA A 409 -5.97 -13.61 15.69
C ALA A 409 -5.73 -14.93 14.93
N LEU A 410 -4.48 -15.22 14.59
CA LEU A 410 -4.07 -16.44 13.87
C LEU A 410 -4.13 -17.71 14.73
N LEU A 411 -4.15 -17.60 16.06
CA LEU A 411 -4.45 -18.73 16.94
C LEU A 411 -5.92 -19.14 16.89
N ILE A 412 -6.82 -18.18 16.63
CA ILE A 412 -8.26 -18.42 16.51
C ILE A 412 -8.63 -18.86 15.09
N GLU A 413 -8.15 -18.14 14.07
CA GLU A 413 -8.34 -18.46 12.66
C GLU A 413 -6.98 -18.52 11.93
N PRO A 414 -6.35 -19.72 11.86
CA PRO A 414 -5.01 -19.88 11.27
C PRO A 414 -4.90 -19.52 9.79
N ASN A 415 -6.01 -19.55 9.04
CA ASN A 415 -6.04 -19.29 7.61
C ASN A 415 -6.48 -17.85 7.27
N TYR A 416 -6.51 -16.95 8.25
CA TYR A 416 -6.92 -15.56 8.01
C TYR A 416 -5.82 -14.77 7.28
N VAL A 417 -5.96 -14.67 5.96
CA VAL A 417 -4.97 -14.08 5.03
C VAL A 417 -4.58 -12.65 5.40
N GLU A 418 -5.54 -11.83 5.81
CA GLU A 418 -5.32 -10.44 6.17
C GLU A 418 -4.42 -10.30 7.41
N ALA A 419 -4.61 -11.15 8.42
CA ALA A 419 -3.76 -11.11 9.62
C ALA A 419 -2.32 -11.53 9.32
N HIS A 420 -2.12 -12.52 8.46
CA HIS A 420 -0.78 -12.89 7.98
C HIS A 420 -0.09 -11.72 7.26
N SER A 421 -0.78 -11.07 6.32
CA SER A 421 -0.23 -9.93 5.58
C SER A 421 0.10 -8.75 6.51
N ASN A 422 -0.80 -8.44 7.47
CA ASN A 422 -0.57 -7.40 8.47
C ASN A 422 0.62 -7.75 9.40
N LEU A 423 0.81 -9.03 9.71
CA LEU A 423 1.95 -9.49 10.50
C LEU A 423 3.26 -9.23 9.76
N LEU A 424 3.31 -9.53 8.45
CA LEU A 424 4.46 -9.25 7.60
C LEU A 424 4.76 -7.75 7.53
N PHE A 425 3.75 -6.88 7.39
CA PHE A 425 3.95 -5.42 7.48
C PHE A 425 4.60 -5.01 8.80
N CYS A 426 4.10 -5.50 9.94
CA CYS A 426 4.65 -5.15 11.25
C CYS A 426 6.13 -5.56 11.36
N HIS A 427 6.48 -6.75 10.86
CA HIS A 427 7.86 -7.25 10.89
C HIS A 427 8.79 -6.43 9.99
N ASN A 428 8.34 -6.04 8.79
CA ASN A 428 9.13 -5.19 7.89
C ASN A 428 9.41 -3.81 8.48
N TYR A 429 8.43 -3.22 9.18
CA TYR A 429 8.60 -1.93 9.85
C TYR A 429 9.38 -2.02 11.17
N HIS A 430 9.55 -3.21 11.74
CA HIS A 430 10.16 -3.37 13.05
C HIS A 430 11.61 -2.86 13.06
N PRO A 431 11.99 -1.94 13.96
CA PRO A 431 13.29 -1.28 13.90
C PRO A 431 14.49 -2.16 14.27
N THR A 432 14.24 -3.30 14.94
CA THR A 432 15.29 -4.16 15.52
C THR A 432 15.39 -5.56 14.91
N LEU A 433 14.43 -6.00 14.09
CA LEU A 433 14.49 -7.34 13.49
C LEU A 433 15.55 -7.40 12.40
N SER A 434 16.22 -8.53 12.24
CA SER A 434 17.11 -8.74 11.10
C SER A 434 16.31 -9.12 9.84
N ALA A 435 16.93 -9.00 8.66
CA ALA A 435 16.29 -9.41 7.42
C ALA A 435 15.98 -10.91 7.39
N GLU A 436 16.82 -11.73 8.03
CA GLU A 436 16.63 -13.18 8.20
C GLU A 436 15.42 -13.49 9.08
N GLN A 437 15.26 -12.78 10.20
CA GLN A 437 14.10 -12.96 11.08
C GLN A 437 12.80 -12.58 10.38
N ILE A 438 12.83 -11.52 9.56
CA ILE A 438 11.68 -11.12 8.73
C ILE A 438 11.40 -12.19 7.68
N PHE A 439 12.43 -12.67 6.98
CA PHE A 439 12.30 -13.71 5.97
C PHE A 439 11.73 -15.02 6.55
N ASP A 440 12.08 -15.39 7.77
CA ASP A 440 11.49 -16.56 8.44
C ASP A 440 9.97 -16.46 8.60
N VAL A 441 9.40 -15.26 8.73
CA VAL A 441 7.94 -15.06 8.77
C VAL A 441 7.33 -15.33 7.40
N TYR A 442 7.97 -14.89 6.32
CA TYR A 442 7.57 -15.21 4.95
C TYR A 442 7.58 -16.71 4.69
N ARG A 443 8.64 -17.40 5.10
CA ARG A 443 8.74 -18.87 4.94
C ARG A 443 7.65 -19.60 5.71
N LYS A 444 7.32 -19.15 6.93
CA LYS A 444 6.22 -19.71 7.72
C LYS A 444 4.88 -19.49 7.02
N TRP A 445 4.61 -18.28 6.56
CA TRP A 445 3.38 -17.99 5.81
C TRP A 445 3.26 -18.86 4.56
N ASN A 446 4.33 -18.99 3.77
CA ASN A 446 4.32 -19.84 2.58
C ASN A 446 4.01 -21.30 2.95
N SER A 447 4.72 -21.84 3.94
CA SER A 447 4.53 -23.23 4.39
C SER A 447 3.11 -23.51 4.86
N SER A 448 2.44 -22.53 5.48
CA SER A 448 1.08 -22.71 6.02
C SER A 448 -0.02 -22.35 5.04
N GLN A 449 0.21 -21.47 4.05
CA GLN A 449 -0.85 -20.89 3.21
C GLN A 449 -0.65 -21.18 1.72
N ALA A 450 0.51 -20.86 1.15
CA ALA A 450 0.74 -20.91 -0.29
C ALA A 450 1.22 -22.28 -0.78
N ALA A 451 2.26 -22.86 -0.17
CA ALA A 451 2.84 -24.14 -0.58
C ALA A 451 1.83 -25.31 -0.67
N PRO A 452 0.83 -25.44 0.23
CA PRO A 452 -0.20 -26.49 0.09
C PRO A 452 -1.04 -26.37 -1.18
N LEU A 453 -1.18 -25.17 -1.75
CA LEU A 453 -1.97 -24.91 -2.96
C LEU A 453 -1.21 -25.22 -4.26
N ALA A 454 0.12 -25.31 -4.18
CA ALA A 454 0.97 -25.72 -5.30
C ALA A 454 0.84 -27.21 -5.62
N LEU A 455 0.37 -28.00 -4.65
CA LEU A 455 0.17 -29.43 -4.79
C LEU A 455 -0.87 -29.71 -5.89
N ASN A 456 -0.44 -30.43 -6.93
CA ASN A 456 -1.24 -30.80 -8.11
C ASN A 456 -1.47 -29.70 -9.16
N ALA A 457 -0.59 -28.71 -9.27
CA ALA A 457 -0.63 -27.77 -10.39
C ALA A 457 -0.63 -28.52 -11.74
N ALA A 458 -1.68 -28.32 -12.54
CA ALA A 458 -1.79 -28.95 -13.86
C ALA A 458 -0.70 -28.40 -14.80
N PRO A 459 -0.18 -29.24 -15.73
CA PRO A 459 0.88 -28.85 -16.65
C PRO A 459 0.42 -27.70 -17.55
N PHE A 460 1.38 -26.88 -17.97
CA PHE A 460 1.13 -25.78 -18.90
C PHE A 460 1.12 -26.27 -20.35
N HIS A 461 0.25 -25.67 -21.16
CA HIS A 461 0.14 -25.94 -22.59
C HIS A 461 0.73 -24.82 -23.47
N ASN A 462 1.32 -23.79 -22.86
CA ASN A 462 1.98 -22.69 -23.57
C ASN A 462 3.12 -23.22 -24.46
N GLU A 463 3.19 -22.75 -25.70
CA GLU A 463 4.24 -23.14 -26.65
C GLU A 463 5.60 -22.60 -26.18
N LYS A 464 6.56 -23.50 -25.94
CA LYS A 464 7.96 -23.18 -25.63
C LYS A 464 8.71 -22.68 -26.86
N ASN A 465 8.49 -21.42 -27.20
CA ASN A 465 9.19 -20.72 -28.27
C ASN A 465 9.66 -19.35 -27.72
N PRO A 466 10.98 -19.07 -27.67
CA PRO A 466 11.49 -17.85 -27.07
C PRO A 466 11.27 -16.58 -27.92
N ASP A 467 11.11 -16.75 -29.23
CA ASP A 467 11.06 -15.65 -30.18
C ASP A 467 9.65 -15.17 -30.50
N ARG A 468 8.61 -15.92 -30.08
CA ARG A 468 7.21 -15.54 -30.37
C ARG A 468 6.78 -14.29 -29.61
N ARG A 469 5.63 -13.75 -30.02
CA ARG A 469 4.92 -12.70 -29.27
C ARG A 469 4.48 -13.27 -27.91
N LEU A 470 4.84 -12.60 -26.82
CA LEU A 470 4.55 -13.05 -25.45
C LEU A 470 3.29 -12.39 -24.90
N LYS A 471 2.47 -13.16 -24.20
CA LYS A 471 1.32 -12.66 -23.46
C LYS A 471 1.72 -12.37 -22.02
N VAL A 472 1.66 -11.09 -21.64
CA VAL A 472 2.02 -10.62 -20.29
C VAL A 472 0.75 -10.19 -19.58
N GLY A 473 0.47 -10.80 -18.42
CA GLY A 473 -0.66 -10.47 -17.57
C GLY A 473 -0.23 -9.73 -16.32
N TYR A 474 -0.77 -8.55 -16.07
CA TYR A 474 -0.57 -7.79 -14.83
C TYR A 474 -1.77 -7.98 -13.90
N VAL A 475 -1.55 -8.43 -12.67
CA VAL A 475 -2.60 -8.63 -11.65
C VAL A 475 -2.44 -7.57 -10.56
N SER A 476 -3.50 -6.80 -10.32
CA SER A 476 -3.46 -5.76 -9.28
C SER A 476 -4.86 -5.38 -8.77
N ALA A 477 -4.96 -5.07 -7.48
CA ALA A 477 -6.09 -4.33 -6.92
C ALA A 477 -5.97 -2.81 -7.09
N ASP A 478 -4.80 -2.35 -7.55
CA ASP A 478 -4.35 -0.97 -7.48
C ASP A 478 -4.39 -0.25 -8.84
N PHE A 479 -5.16 -0.76 -9.80
CA PHE A 479 -5.42 -0.06 -11.07
C PHE A 479 -6.41 1.09 -10.90
N HIS A 480 -6.06 2.05 -10.07
CA HIS A 480 -6.75 3.31 -9.83
C HIS A 480 -5.72 4.35 -9.35
N ASN A 481 -6.15 5.51 -8.86
CA ASN A 481 -5.31 6.51 -8.21
C ASN A 481 -4.68 5.91 -6.94
N HIS A 482 -3.55 5.25 -7.13
CA HIS A 482 -2.76 4.51 -6.14
C HIS A 482 -1.29 4.56 -6.55
N SER A 483 -0.38 4.45 -5.57
CA SER A 483 1.07 4.53 -5.79
C SER A 483 1.56 3.67 -6.96
N VAL A 484 1.11 2.41 -7.04
CA VAL A 484 1.54 1.43 -8.05
C VAL A 484 1.33 1.93 -9.49
N ILE A 485 0.26 2.68 -9.75
CA ILE A 485 -0.08 3.11 -11.11
C ILE A 485 0.92 4.11 -11.70
N HIS A 486 1.58 4.87 -10.82
CA HIS A 486 2.62 5.84 -11.20
C HIS A 486 3.90 5.15 -11.70
N PHE A 487 4.05 3.85 -11.46
CA PHE A 487 5.22 3.07 -11.89
C PHE A 487 4.86 2.00 -12.93
N ALA A 488 3.81 1.20 -12.68
CA ALA A 488 3.37 0.16 -13.60
C ALA A 488 2.66 0.75 -14.84
N GLY A 489 2.00 1.90 -14.70
CA GLY A 489 1.26 2.53 -15.79
C GLY A 489 2.12 2.84 -17.02
N PRO A 490 3.28 3.51 -16.88
CA PRO A 490 4.21 3.73 -17.99
C PRO A 490 4.63 2.45 -18.71
N VAL A 491 4.82 1.34 -18.01
CA VAL A 491 5.18 0.05 -18.64
C VAL A 491 4.03 -0.49 -19.48
N ILE A 492 2.82 -0.56 -18.90
CA ILE A 492 1.63 -1.05 -19.59
C ILE A 492 1.31 -0.22 -20.85
N GLN A 493 1.50 1.10 -20.75
CA GLN A 493 1.23 2.06 -21.83
C GLN A 493 2.19 1.95 -23.01
N HIS A 494 3.45 1.58 -22.78
CA HIS A 494 4.51 1.71 -23.77
C HIS A 494 5.06 0.36 -24.27
N HIS A 495 4.49 -0.76 -23.83
CA HIS A 495 4.84 -2.07 -24.38
C HIS A 495 4.81 -2.09 -25.91
N ASP A 496 5.85 -2.66 -26.52
CA ASP A 496 5.89 -2.94 -27.95
C ASP A 496 4.87 -4.02 -28.29
N LYS A 497 3.71 -3.59 -28.78
CA LYS A 497 2.58 -4.45 -29.13
C LYS A 497 2.90 -5.46 -30.24
N SER A 498 3.97 -5.27 -31.02
CA SER A 498 4.41 -6.29 -31.99
C SER A 498 5.10 -7.47 -31.32
N ARG A 499 5.70 -7.25 -30.15
CA ARG A 499 6.47 -8.22 -29.37
C ARG A 499 5.70 -8.78 -28.18
N PHE A 500 4.74 -8.03 -27.66
CA PHE A 500 3.96 -8.36 -26.47
C PHE A 500 2.46 -8.14 -26.68
N GLU A 501 1.65 -8.91 -25.98
CA GLU A 501 0.20 -8.75 -25.84
C GLU A 501 -0.11 -8.60 -24.36
N VAL A 502 -0.76 -7.50 -23.97
CA VAL A 502 -0.85 -7.06 -22.57
C VAL A 502 -2.26 -7.26 -22.01
N PHE A 503 -2.35 -8.01 -20.92
CA PHE A 503 -3.56 -8.25 -20.15
C PHE A 503 -3.48 -7.55 -18.79
N CYS A 504 -4.57 -6.93 -18.34
CA CYS A 504 -4.70 -6.37 -17.01
C CYS A 504 -5.86 -7.05 -16.26
N TYR A 505 -5.53 -7.85 -15.24
CA TYR A 505 -6.48 -8.50 -14.34
C TYR A 505 -6.76 -7.59 -13.15
N ALA A 506 -7.89 -6.87 -13.22
CA ALA A 506 -8.26 -5.84 -12.26
C ALA A 506 -9.06 -6.40 -11.09
N ASN A 507 -8.43 -6.49 -9.91
CA ASN A 507 -9.06 -6.99 -8.69
C ASN A 507 -9.80 -5.89 -7.91
N ARG A 508 -10.40 -4.93 -8.64
CA ARG A 508 -11.24 -3.88 -8.07
C ARG A 508 -12.32 -3.43 -9.08
N GLY A 509 -13.48 -3.03 -8.57
CA GLY A 509 -14.63 -2.60 -9.40
C GLY A 509 -14.74 -1.09 -9.62
N THR A 510 -14.12 -0.26 -8.76
CA THR A 510 -14.17 1.21 -8.87
C THR A 510 -13.26 1.70 -9.99
N ARG A 511 -13.69 2.73 -10.72
CA ARG A 511 -12.93 3.34 -11.81
C ARG A 511 -12.71 4.83 -11.58
N ASP A 512 -11.56 5.29 -12.00
CA ASP A 512 -11.16 6.69 -12.08
C ASP A 512 -10.36 6.96 -13.36
N GLU A 513 -9.85 8.18 -13.51
CA GLU A 513 -9.10 8.58 -14.71
C GLU A 513 -7.85 7.73 -14.97
N PHE A 514 -7.19 7.23 -13.92
CA PHE A 514 -6.03 6.34 -14.06
C PHE A 514 -6.45 4.97 -14.56
N THR A 515 -7.56 4.46 -14.02
CA THR A 515 -8.17 3.20 -14.47
C THR A 515 -8.46 3.25 -15.97
N GLU A 516 -9.15 4.30 -16.42
CA GLU A 516 -9.53 4.48 -17.83
C GLU A 516 -8.30 4.61 -18.75
N ARG A 517 -7.22 5.26 -18.28
CA ARG A 517 -5.96 5.38 -19.02
C ARG A 517 -5.28 4.03 -19.25
N ILE A 518 -5.25 3.18 -18.23
CA ILE A 518 -4.68 1.83 -18.35
C ILE A 518 -5.57 0.94 -19.21
N MET A 519 -6.89 1.00 -19.00
CA MET A 519 -7.88 0.29 -19.83
C MET A 519 -7.71 0.60 -21.31
N ALA A 520 -7.48 1.86 -21.67
CA ALA A 520 -7.29 2.28 -23.06
C ALA A 520 -5.96 1.79 -23.67
N SER A 521 -4.99 1.39 -22.84
CA SER A 521 -3.63 1.03 -23.27
C SER A 521 -3.36 -0.48 -23.24
N ALA A 522 -4.07 -1.22 -22.39
CA ALA A 522 -4.03 -2.68 -22.35
C ALA A 522 -4.69 -3.27 -23.61
N ASP A 523 -4.18 -4.40 -24.11
CA ASP A 523 -4.87 -5.13 -25.19
C ASP A 523 -6.15 -5.80 -24.65
N HIS A 524 -6.12 -6.21 -23.38
CA HIS A 524 -7.24 -6.85 -22.69
C HIS A 524 -7.40 -6.35 -21.26
N TRP A 525 -8.61 -5.94 -20.91
CA TRP A 525 -8.99 -5.60 -19.53
C TRP A 525 -9.92 -6.66 -18.95
N VAL A 526 -9.51 -7.29 -17.85
CA VAL A 526 -10.22 -8.43 -17.24
C VAL A 526 -10.59 -8.11 -15.80
N PRO A 527 -11.85 -7.70 -15.52
CA PRO A 527 -12.33 -7.54 -14.15
C PRO A 527 -12.33 -8.91 -13.43
N CYS A 528 -11.60 -9.03 -12.33
CA CYS A 528 -11.49 -10.29 -11.58
C CYS A 528 -11.90 -10.21 -10.10
N HIS A 529 -12.36 -9.04 -9.63
CA HIS A 529 -12.79 -8.84 -8.23
C HIS A 529 -13.97 -9.70 -7.77
N GLN A 530 -14.74 -10.30 -8.69
CA GLN A 530 -15.83 -11.24 -8.39
C GLN A 530 -15.40 -12.71 -8.54
N MET A 531 -14.17 -12.97 -8.99
CA MET A 531 -13.65 -14.32 -9.20
C MET A 531 -13.02 -14.84 -7.90
N SER A 532 -13.24 -16.11 -7.58
CA SER A 532 -12.37 -16.83 -6.63
C SER A 532 -10.95 -16.95 -7.20
N ASP A 533 -9.96 -17.25 -6.35
CA ASP A 533 -8.58 -17.48 -6.82
C ASP A 533 -8.52 -18.63 -7.85
N GLU A 534 -9.33 -19.68 -7.66
CA GLU A 534 -9.44 -20.79 -8.62
C GLU A 534 -10.05 -20.36 -9.95
N GLN A 535 -11.09 -19.51 -9.92
CA GLN A 535 -11.67 -18.96 -11.15
C GLN A 535 -10.68 -18.06 -11.88
N LEU A 536 -9.90 -17.25 -11.15
CA LEU A 536 -8.84 -16.43 -11.73
C LEU A 536 -7.74 -17.29 -12.37
N VAL A 537 -7.31 -18.37 -11.71
CA VAL A 537 -6.32 -19.31 -12.27
C VAL A 537 -6.82 -19.93 -13.57
N HIS A 538 -8.06 -20.42 -13.62
CA HIS A 538 -8.63 -20.95 -14.86
C HIS A 538 -8.67 -19.87 -15.95
N ARG A 539 -9.10 -18.66 -15.60
CA ARG A 539 -9.15 -17.55 -16.56
C ARG A 539 -7.77 -17.20 -17.13
N VAL A 540 -6.74 -17.09 -16.30
CA VAL A 540 -5.36 -16.81 -16.72
C VAL A 540 -4.83 -17.91 -17.66
N ARG A 541 -5.14 -19.18 -17.36
CA ARG A 541 -4.75 -20.32 -18.18
C ARG A 541 -5.48 -20.34 -19.52
N ASP A 542 -6.77 -20.04 -19.55
CA ASP A 542 -7.58 -19.96 -20.77
C ASP A 542 -7.12 -18.81 -21.68
N ASP A 543 -6.74 -17.68 -21.09
CA ASP A 543 -6.15 -16.55 -21.83
C ASP A 543 -4.75 -16.90 -22.41
N GLY A 544 -4.12 -17.96 -21.89
CA GLY A 544 -2.81 -18.46 -22.33
C GLY A 544 -1.67 -17.52 -21.94
N ILE A 545 -1.72 -16.92 -20.75
CA ILE A 545 -0.70 -15.99 -20.27
C ILE A 545 0.65 -16.72 -20.12
N ASP A 546 1.71 -16.10 -20.63
CA ASP A 546 3.07 -16.64 -20.59
C ASP A 546 3.81 -16.19 -19.34
N ILE A 547 3.67 -14.89 -19.03
CA ILE A 547 4.28 -14.23 -17.88
C ILE A 547 3.18 -13.53 -17.10
N LEU A 548 2.98 -13.93 -15.85
CA LEU A 548 2.03 -13.29 -14.95
C LEU A 548 2.80 -12.47 -13.92
N VAL A 549 2.50 -11.18 -13.84
CA VAL A 549 3.18 -10.20 -12.99
C VAL A 549 2.24 -9.80 -11.86
N ASP A 550 2.66 -10.08 -10.63
CA ASP A 550 2.06 -9.58 -9.40
C ASP A 550 2.55 -8.15 -9.14
N LEU A 551 1.60 -7.23 -9.03
CA LEU A 551 1.85 -5.82 -8.69
C LEU A 551 1.40 -5.45 -7.28
N SER A 552 0.99 -6.42 -6.46
CA SER A 552 0.44 -6.17 -5.13
C SER A 552 1.32 -6.73 -4.01
N GLY A 553 1.91 -7.92 -4.16
CA GLY A 553 2.57 -8.62 -3.08
C GLY A 553 1.60 -8.86 -1.92
N HIS A 554 1.95 -8.55 -0.68
CA HIS A 554 1.06 -8.72 0.49
C HIS A 554 0.18 -7.49 0.78
N THR A 555 -0.05 -6.58 -0.19
CA THR A 555 -0.94 -5.43 -0.01
C THR A 555 -2.42 -5.81 -0.08
N LEU A 556 -3.31 -4.93 0.37
CA LEU A 556 -4.75 -5.17 0.39
C LEU A 556 -5.28 -5.54 -1.01
N GLY A 557 -6.04 -6.64 -1.09
CA GLY A 557 -6.62 -7.10 -2.36
C GLY A 557 -5.64 -7.87 -3.24
N HIS A 558 -4.49 -8.30 -2.72
CA HIS A 558 -3.57 -9.16 -3.47
C HIS A 558 -4.19 -10.50 -3.90
N ARG A 559 -3.57 -11.15 -4.88
CA ARG A 559 -4.00 -12.46 -5.41
C ARG A 559 -2.93 -13.54 -5.33
N LEU A 560 -1.98 -13.40 -4.39
CA LEU A 560 -0.87 -14.34 -4.19
C LEU A 560 -1.30 -15.83 -4.11
N LEU A 561 -2.46 -16.17 -3.54
CA LEU A 561 -2.92 -17.56 -3.51
C LEU A 561 -3.36 -18.10 -4.89
N ALA A 562 -3.74 -17.24 -5.84
CA ALA A 562 -3.88 -17.62 -7.25
C ALA A 562 -2.51 -17.91 -7.88
N PHE A 563 -1.49 -17.11 -7.56
CA PHE A 563 -0.10 -17.38 -7.99
C PHE A 563 0.45 -18.66 -7.36
N ALA A 564 0.09 -18.98 -6.11
CA ALA A 564 0.53 -20.20 -5.42
C ALA A 564 0.03 -21.48 -6.12
N ARG A 565 -1.08 -21.37 -6.85
CA ARG A 565 -1.65 -22.44 -7.70
C ARG A 565 -0.99 -22.53 -9.07
N ARG A 566 0.12 -21.79 -9.30
CA ARG A 566 0.87 -21.74 -10.56
C ARG A 566 -0.06 -21.40 -11.73
N ALA A 567 -0.52 -20.16 -11.76
CA ALA A 567 -1.49 -19.67 -12.74
C ALA A 567 -0.88 -19.51 -14.14
N ALA A 568 0.41 -19.16 -14.22
CA ALA A 568 1.15 -19.02 -15.47
C ALA A 568 2.51 -19.73 -15.42
N PRO A 569 3.13 -20.04 -16.56
CA PRO A 569 4.42 -20.74 -16.62
C PRO A 569 5.57 -19.97 -15.98
N VAL A 570 5.59 -18.65 -16.15
CA VAL A 570 6.50 -17.71 -15.49
C VAL A 570 5.68 -16.75 -14.64
N GLN A 571 6.04 -16.63 -13.37
CA GLN A 571 5.41 -15.72 -12.42
C GLN A 571 6.45 -14.75 -11.84
N VAL A 572 6.12 -13.47 -11.82
CA VAL A 572 7.05 -12.39 -11.46
C VAL A 572 6.40 -11.49 -10.41
N SER A 573 7.16 -11.14 -9.38
CA SER A 573 6.78 -10.10 -8.42
C SER A 573 7.51 -8.79 -8.71
N TRP A 574 6.79 -7.68 -8.75
CA TRP A 574 7.36 -6.35 -8.99
C TRP A 574 6.56 -5.24 -8.27
N LEU A 575 7.27 -4.31 -7.62
CA LEU A 575 6.79 -3.09 -6.92
C LEU A 575 5.86 -3.24 -5.71
N GLY A 576 4.82 -4.08 -5.78
CA GLY A 576 3.63 -3.95 -4.92
C GLY A 576 3.93 -3.89 -3.41
N PHE A 577 4.59 -4.92 -2.89
CA PHE A 577 5.01 -4.97 -1.49
C PHE A 577 6.46 -4.49 -1.29
N GLY A 578 7.27 -4.51 -2.35
CA GLY A 578 8.66 -4.05 -2.33
C GLY A 578 9.63 -4.99 -1.60
N TYR A 579 9.25 -6.22 -1.29
CA TYR A 579 10.12 -7.30 -0.76
C TYR A 579 9.61 -8.66 -1.25
N THR A 580 10.30 -9.76 -0.92
CA THR A 580 9.90 -11.14 -1.26
C THR A 580 8.42 -11.42 -1.00
N THR A 581 7.76 -12.17 -1.89
CA THR A 581 6.42 -12.73 -1.62
C THR A 581 6.49 -13.87 -0.61
N GLY A 582 7.66 -14.51 -0.49
CA GLY A 582 7.88 -15.69 0.36
C GLY A 582 7.52 -17.01 -0.31
N MET A 583 6.97 -16.95 -1.53
CA MET A 583 6.44 -18.11 -2.23
C MET A 583 7.53 -18.79 -3.04
N THR A 584 7.58 -20.11 -2.95
CA THR A 584 8.43 -20.96 -3.80
C THR A 584 7.92 -21.03 -5.24
N GLU A 585 6.65 -20.72 -5.45
CA GLU A 585 5.97 -20.77 -6.75
C GLU A 585 6.09 -19.47 -7.55
N MET A 586 6.58 -18.40 -6.92
CA MET A 586 6.91 -17.14 -7.58
C MET A 586 8.33 -17.26 -8.14
N ASP A 587 8.50 -17.20 -9.47
CA ASP A 587 9.78 -17.55 -10.09
C ASP A 587 10.81 -16.42 -9.92
N PHE A 588 10.39 -15.18 -10.17
CA PHE A 588 11.28 -14.02 -10.21
C PHE A 588 10.80 -12.85 -9.36
N PHE A 589 11.76 -12.11 -8.81
CA PHE A 589 11.57 -10.80 -8.20
C PHE A 589 12.41 -9.77 -8.97
N ILE A 590 11.78 -8.71 -9.47
CA ILE A 590 12.50 -7.67 -10.22
C ILE A 590 13.14 -6.67 -9.25
N GLY A 591 14.45 -6.47 -9.40
CA GLY A 591 15.25 -5.56 -8.57
C GLY A 591 16.29 -4.78 -9.37
N ASP A 592 17.29 -4.25 -8.67
CA ASP A 592 18.51 -3.65 -9.24
C ASP A 592 19.66 -3.80 -8.24
N PRO A 593 20.95 -3.64 -8.64
CA PRO A 593 22.09 -3.90 -7.76
C PRO A 593 22.19 -3.02 -6.50
N ILE A 594 21.41 -1.92 -6.41
CA ILE A 594 21.32 -1.08 -5.22
C ILE A 594 20.18 -1.55 -4.32
N PHE A 595 19.00 -1.77 -4.89
CA PHE A 595 17.80 -2.22 -4.20
C PHE A 595 17.96 -3.65 -3.68
N THR A 596 18.45 -4.57 -4.52
CA THR A 596 18.76 -5.97 -4.24
C THR A 596 20.28 -6.19 -4.31
N PRO A 597 21.04 -5.74 -3.29
CA PRO A 597 22.50 -5.80 -3.33
C PRO A 597 23.02 -7.24 -3.34
N ALA A 598 24.16 -7.46 -4.00
CA ALA A 598 24.80 -8.76 -4.08
C ALA A 598 24.90 -9.48 -2.72
N GLY A 599 24.47 -10.75 -2.69
CA GLY A 599 24.46 -11.59 -1.49
C GLY A 599 23.17 -11.54 -0.68
N CYS A 600 22.13 -10.83 -1.14
CA CYS A 600 20.82 -10.86 -0.50
C CYS A 600 19.92 -12.03 -0.98
N ASP A 601 20.35 -12.85 -1.94
CA ASP A 601 19.56 -13.92 -2.55
C ASP A 601 18.91 -14.87 -1.52
N SER A 602 19.61 -15.15 -0.41
CA SER A 602 19.11 -16.02 0.66
C SER A 602 17.94 -15.42 1.47
N LEU A 603 17.58 -14.16 1.21
CA LEU A 603 16.51 -13.42 1.87
C LEU A 603 15.27 -13.27 0.96
N PHE A 604 15.31 -13.89 -0.22
CA PHE A 604 14.21 -13.95 -1.18
C PHE A 604 13.83 -15.40 -1.45
N SER A 605 12.55 -15.66 -1.70
CA SER A 605 12.12 -16.99 -2.16
C SER A 605 12.21 -17.11 -3.67
N GLU A 606 12.06 -15.99 -4.36
CA GLU A 606 12.22 -15.83 -5.79
C GLU A 606 13.68 -15.75 -6.22
N SER A 607 13.94 -16.02 -7.50
CA SER A 607 15.21 -15.63 -8.11
C SER A 607 15.19 -14.12 -8.41
N ILE A 608 16.17 -13.38 -7.91
CA ILE A 608 16.27 -11.95 -8.17
C ILE A 608 16.69 -11.75 -9.63
N PHE A 609 15.98 -10.87 -10.33
CA PHE A 609 16.32 -10.42 -11.68
C PHE A 609 16.58 -8.92 -11.64
N ASP A 610 17.85 -8.53 -11.67
CA ASP A 610 18.25 -7.12 -11.65
C ASP A 610 18.07 -6.48 -13.04
N LEU A 611 17.38 -5.34 -13.07
CA LEU A 611 17.39 -4.44 -14.21
C LEU A 611 18.74 -3.70 -14.28
N PRO A 612 19.18 -3.29 -15.49
CA PRO A 612 20.53 -2.76 -15.68
C PRO A 612 20.77 -1.41 -14.96
N ASP A 613 19.78 -0.53 -14.90
CA ASP A 613 19.94 0.84 -14.39
C ASP A 613 19.18 1.09 -13.07
N CYS A 614 17.85 0.95 -13.08
CA CYS A 614 17.00 1.14 -11.91
C CYS A 614 15.83 0.15 -11.93
N MET A 615 15.30 -0.22 -10.77
CA MET A 615 14.18 -1.17 -10.67
C MET A 615 12.79 -0.57 -10.98
N ALA A 616 12.67 0.75 -11.11
CA ALA A 616 11.39 1.43 -11.28
C ALA A 616 11.49 2.77 -12.05
N VAL A 617 10.46 3.06 -12.83
CA VAL A 617 10.24 4.37 -13.49
C VAL A 617 9.06 5.07 -12.82
N TYR A 618 9.14 6.38 -12.59
CA TYR A 618 8.05 7.15 -11.97
C TYR A 618 7.41 8.12 -12.96
N THR A 619 6.09 8.22 -12.92
CA THR A 619 5.31 9.27 -13.60
C THR A 619 4.38 9.95 -12.60
N PRO A 620 4.58 11.26 -12.34
CA PRO A 620 3.69 12.00 -11.44
C PRO A 620 2.28 12.08 -12.01
N PRO A 621 1.26 12.29 -11.16
CA PRO A 621 -0.09 12.59 -11.65
C PRO A 621 -0.10 13.91 -12.45
N ASP A 622 -1.01 14.03 -13.41
CA ASP A 622 -1.11 15.21 -14.29
C ASP A 622 -1.34 16.52 -13.52
N ALA A 623 -1.92 16.44 -12.32
CA ALA A 623 -2.16 17.58 -11.43
C ALA A 623 -0.95 17.96 -10.56
N ALA A 624 0.18 17.24 -10.65
CA ALA A 624 1.39 17.60 -9.92
C ALA A 624 1.89 18.98 -10.36
N PRO A 625 2.15 19.91 -9.43
CA PRO A 625 2.63 21.23 -9.79
C PRO A 625 4.10 21.19 -10.22
N GLU A 626 4.56 22.27 -10.83
CA GLU A 626 5.98 22.48 -11.08
C GLU A 626 6.75 22.69 -9.76
N PRO A 627 8.03 22.24 -9.70
CA PRO A 627 8.94 22.56 -8.61
C PRO A 627 9.03 24.07 -8.35
N ASN A 628 9.17 24.47 -7.08
CA ASN A 628 9.38 25.85 -6.67
C ASN A 628 10.77 26.01 -6.02
N PRO A 629 11.34 27.23 -5.99
CA PRO A 629 12.59 27.45 -5.27
C PRO A 629 12.43 27.20 -3.78
N SER A 630 13.52 26.74 -3.15
CA SER A 630 13.64 26.53 -1.70
C SER A 630 13.06 27.71 -0.89
N PRO A 631 12.07 27.45 0.00
CA PRO A 631 11.44 28.48 0.81
C PRO A 631 12.33 28.96 1.96
N ALA A 632 13.44 28.26 2.24
CA ALA A 632 14.26 28.54 3.40
C ALA A 632 14.64 30.02 3.52
N ILE A 633 14.82 30.73 2.41
CA ILE A 633 15.30 32.13 2.39
C ILE A 633 14.25 33.08 2.85
N LYS A 634 13.06 32.91 2.29
CA LYS A 634 11.87 33.61 2.71
C LYS A 634 11.60 33.34 4.20
N ASN A 635 11.86 32.12 4.65
CA ASN A 635 11.60 31.69 6.03
C ASN A 635 12.71 32.11 7.02
N GLY A 636 13.95 32.31 6.57
CA GLY A 636 15.12 32.55 7.41
C GLY A 636 15.72 31.29 8.06
N TYR A 637 15.15 30.10 7.81
CA TYR A 637 15.61 28.81 8.35
C TYR A 637 15.39 27.68 7.33
N VAL A 638 15.94 26.48 7.58
CA VAL A 638 15.72 25.28 6.76
C VAL A 638 14.53 24.50 7.32
N THR A 639 13.64 24.03 6.47
CA THR A 639 12.55 23.11 6.80
C THR A 639 12.89 21.71 6.27
N PHE A 640 13.10 20.78 7.20
CA PHE A 640 13.11 19.36 6.89
C PHE A 640 11.67 18.84 6.81
N ALA A 641 11.38 17.90 5.92
CA ALA A 641 10.07 17.25 5.84
C ALA A 641 10.19 15.74 5.85
N CYS A 642 9.20 15.07 6.43
CA CYS A 642 8.97 13.65 6.24
C CYS A 642 7.46 13.39 6.07
N LEU A 643 7.11 12.78 4.94
CA LEU A 643 5.74 12.40 4.60
C LEU A 643 5.52 10.89 4.69
N SER A 644 6.45 10.18 5.34
CA SER A 644 6.34 8.75 5.53
C SER A 644 5.28 8.41 6.57
N ARG A 645 4.89 7.13 6.59
CA ARG A 645 3.91 6.64 7.56
C ARG A 645 4.49 6.68 8.97
N ARG A 646 3.64 7.00 9.96
CA ARG A 646 4.03 7.13 11.38
C ARG A 646 4.73 5.90 11.93
N GLU A 647 4.34 4.70 11.50
CA GLU A 647 4.93 3.45 11.97
C GLU A 647 6.41 3.29 11.58
N ARG A 648 6.90 4.05 10.59
CA ARG A 648 8.31 4.08 10.18
C ARG A 648 9.15 5.08 10.99
N ILE A 649 8.50 6.04 11.67
CA ILE A 649 9.15 7.06 12.53
C ILE A 649 9.41 6.46 13.93
N ASN A 650 10.37 5.55 14.00
CA ASN A 650 10.80 4.88 15.23
C ASN A 650 11.84 5.69 16.02
N ASP A 651 12.25 5.20 17.19
CA ASP A 651 13.16 5.93 18.09
C ASP A 651 14.54 6.19 17.47
N ARG A 652 15.07 5.30 16.61
CA ARG A 652 16.35 5.52 15.91
C ARG A 652 16.25 6.70 14.94
N VAL A 653 15.09 6.84 14.27
CA VAL A 653 14.82 7.94 13.35
C VAL A 653 14.68 9.25 14.11
N ILE A 654 13.93 9.26 15.21
CA ILE A 654 13.78 10.47 16.06
C ILE A 654 15.13 10.91 16.63
N ASP A 655 15.95 9.99 17.13
CA ASP A 655 17.28 10.33 17.67
C ASP A 655 18.19 10.97 16.61
N ALA A 656 18.21 10.40 15.39
CA ALA A 656 18.97 10.95 14.27
C ALA A 656 18.49 12.35 13.89
N TRP A 657 17.17 12.55 13.76
CA TRP A 657 16.60 13.84 13.38
C TRP A 657 16.72 14.89 14.48
N ALA A 658 16.57 14.52 15.76
CA ALA A 658 16.84 15.40 16.89
C ALA A 658 18.31 15.84 16.91
N THR A 659 19.25 14.93 16.62
CA THR A 659 20.67 15.26 16.48
C THR A 659 20.91 16.29 15.36
N ILE A 660 20.21 16.18 14.23
CA ILE A 660 20.26 17.18 13.15
C ILE A 660 19.73 18.54 13.65
N LEU A 661 18.57 18.56 14.31
CA LEU A 661 17.93 19.79 14.79
C LEU A 661 18.72 20.49 15.89
N HIS A 662 19.47 19.76 16.72
CA HIS A 662 20.42 20.33 17.69
C HIS A 662 21.59 21.04 17.02
N ARG A 663 22.10 20.48 15.91
CA ARG A 663 23.18 21.11 15.12
C ARG A 663 22.71 22.31 14.32
N LEU A 664 21.41 22.41 14.06
CA LEU A 664 20.79 23.47 13.28
C LEU A 664 19.70 24.16 14.12
N PRO A 665 20.06 25.08 15.03
CA PRO A 665 19.16 25.61 16.07
C PRO A 665 17.99 26.47 15.56
N THR A 666 17.92 26.75 14.26
CA THR A 666 16.78 27.45 13.63
C THR A 666 15.95 26.55 12.73
N ALA A 667 16.43 25.36 12.35
CA ALA A 667 15.77 24.51 11.36
C ALA A 667 14.47 23.89 11.89
N ARG A 668 13.44 23.74 11.07
CA ARG A 668 12.19 23.11 11.48
C ARG A 668 12.06 21.71 10.90
N LEU A 669 11.24 20.88 11.52
CA LEU A 669 10.89 19.57 11.01
C LEU A 669 9.37 19.49 10.84
N ARG A 670 8.94 19.24 9.61
CA ARG A 670 7.56 18.97 9.24
C ARG A 670 7.33 17.47 9.13
N LEU A 671 6.40 16.94 9.92
CA LEU A 671 5.95 15.55 9.86
C LEU A 671 4.51 15.54 9.36
N ASP A 672 4.27 15.03 8.17
CA ASP A 672 2.98 15.19 7.49
C ASP A 672 2.45 13.85 6.97
N CYS A 673 1.50 13.26 7.70
CA CYS A 673 0.83 12.02 7.30
C CYS A 673 -0.56 11.92 7.93
N ASN A 674 -1.43 11.09 7.37
CA ASN A 674 -2.85 11.02 7.72
C ASN A 674 -3.14 10.84 9.22
N VAL A 675 -2.34 10.04 9.94
CA VAL A 675 -2.57 9.79 11.37
C VAL A 675 -2.38 11.04 12.23
N PHE A 676 -1.59 12.01 11.77
CA PHE A 676 -1.42 13.29 12.45
C PHE A 676 -2.57 14.28 12.21
N GLY A 677 -3.66 13.85 11.55
CA GLY A 677 -4.95 14.53 11.65
C GLY A 677 -5.51 14.51 13.08
N ASP A 678 -5.16 13.50 13.87
CA ASP A 678 -5.53 13.36 15.28
C ASP A 678 -4.61 14.18 16.21
N SER A 679 -5.20 14.95 17.13
CA SER A 679 -4.45 15.74 18.12
C SER A 679 -3.64 14.87 19.08
N ASP A 680 -4.15 13.69 19.42
CA ASP A 680 -3.49 12.82 20.38
C ASP A 680 -2.21 12.24 19.76
N MET A 681 -2.24 11.89 18.47
CA MET A 681 -1.06 11.44 17.72
C MET A 681 -0.04 12.55 17.51
N ARG A 682 -0.49 13.81 17.32
CA ARG A 682 0.43 14.95 17.30
C ARG A 682 1.11 15.16 18.65
N SER A 683 0.36 15.12 19.74
CA SER A 683 0.89 15.29 21.10
C SER A 683 1.89 14.19 21.44
N GLU A 684 1.57 12.93 21.15
CA GLU A 684 2.46 11.79 21.35
C GLU A 684 3.80 11.96 20.63
N MET A 685 3.77 12.37 19.36
CA MET A 685 4.99 12.61 18.60
C MET A 685 5.79 13.81 19.14
N GLN A 686 5.12 14.89 19.56
CA GLN A 686 5.78 16.03 20.22
C GLN A 686 6.49 15.62 21.50
N ASP A 687 5.84 14.80 22.33
CA ASP A 687 6.40 14.29 23.58
C ASP A 687 7.65 13.43 23.31
N ARG A 688 7.63 12.59 22.26
CA ARG A 688 8.81 11.81 21.85
C ARG A 688 9.98 12.70 21.46
N PHE A 689 9.78 13.77 20.71
CA PHE A 689 10.84 14.73 20.40
C PHE A 689 11.29 15.57 21.61
N ALA A 690 10.36 15.87 22.53
CA ALA A 690 10.67 16.64 23.74
C ALA A 690 11.63 15.88 24.68
N VAL A 691 11.58 14.54 24.71
CA VAL A 691 12.56 13.69 25.42
C VAL A 691 13.99 13.95 24.92
N HIS A 692 14.16 14.25 23.63
CA HIS A 692 15.45 14.62 23.04
C HIS A 692 15.75 16.13 23.13
N GLY A 693 14.95 16.92 23.84
CA GLY A 693 15.15 18.36 24.01
C GLY A 693 14.75 19.22 22.81
N ILE A 694 13.93 18.69 21.89
CA ILE A 694 13.40 19.46 20.75
C ILE A 694 12.02 20.01 21.13
N PRO A 695 11.84 21.34 21.24
CA PRO A 695 10.56 21.92 21.63
C PRO A 695 9.53 21.83 20.48
N ALA A 696 8.24 21.75 20.84
CA ALA A 696 7.14 21.70 19.87
C ALA A 696 7.13 22.88 18.88
N SER A 697 7.70 24.04 19.24
CA SER A 697 7.84 25.21 18.35
C SER A 697 8.78 24.99 17.15
N ARG A 698 9.56 23.91 17.16
CA ARG A 698 10.44 23.49 16.05
C ARG A 698 9.82 22.37 15.19
N LEU A 699 8.60 21.93 15.53
CA LEU A 699 7.90 20.82 14.89
C LEU A 699 6.60 21.31 14.25
N GLU A 700 6.38 20.92 13.00
CA GLU A 700 5.14 21.15 12.26
C GLU A 700 4.51 19.79 11.96
N ILE A 701 3.61 19.33 12.80
CA ILE A 701 3.05 17.97 12.73
C ILE A 701 1.58 18.09 12.30
N GLY A 702 1.21 17.43 11.22
CA GLY A 702 -0.15 17.53 10.68
C GLY A 702 -0.44 16.59 9.53
N PHE A 703 -1.52 16.86 8.81
CA PHE A 703 -1.90 16.13 7.62
C PHE A 703 -2.39 17.08 6.53
N THR A 704 -1.75 17.03 5.36
CA THR A 704 -2.02 17.85 4.20
C THR A 704 -2.21 16.95 2.98
N SER A 705 -3.35 17.10 2.30
CA SER A 705 -3.64 16.39 1.06
C SER A 705 -4.29 17.35 0.06
N PRO A 706 -3.82 17.41 -1.21
CA PRO A 706 -2.70 16.67 -1.75
C PRO A 706 -1.34 17.12 -1.16
N VAL A 707 -0.34 16.23 -1.22
CA VAL A 707 0.97 16.40 -0.54
C VAL A 707 1.84 17.52 -1.10
N TRP A 708 1.54 18.04 -2.29
CA TRP A 708 2.44 18.93 -3.05
C TRP A 708 2.83 20.21 -2.32
N SER A 709 1.91 20.81 -1.57
CA SER A 709 2.21 22.03 -0.79
C SER A 709 3.21 21.77 0.33
N VAL A 710 3.25 20.56 0.87
CA VAL A 710 4.25 20.15 1.85
C VAL A 710 5.65 20.22 1.26
N TYR A 711 5.83 19.67 0.05
CA TYR A 711 7.11 19.73 -0.66
C TYR A 711 7.47 21.17 -1.02
N GLN A 712 6.51 21.98 -1.45
CA GLN A 712 6.74 23.39 -1.78
C GLN A 712 7.18 24.25 -0.59
N ASP A 713 6.80 23.86 0.63
CA ASP A 713 7.16 24.53 1.88
C ASP A 713 8.37 23.90 2.60
N ALA A 714 9.00 22.90 1.98
CA ALA A 714 10.15 22.18 2.53
C ALA A 714 11.42 22.38 1.68
N ASP A 715 12.57 22.08 2.29
CA ASP A 715 13.88 22.24 1.66
C ASP A 715 14.62 20.92 1.49
N ILE A 716 14.44 19.98 2.43
CA ILE A 716 15.11 18.69 2.44
C ILE A 716 14.13 17.65 2.99
N VAL A 717 13.98 16.52 2.31
CA VAL A 717 13.22 15.38 2.83
C VAL A 717 14.16 14.46 3.62
N LEU A 718 13.77 14.15 4.84
CA LEU A 718 14.44 13.14 5.67
C LEU A 718 13.65 11.84 5.61
N ASP A 719 14.30 10.78 5.16
CA ASP A 719 13.69 9.47 5.02
C ASP A 719 13.76 8.64 6.31
N CYS A 720 12.88 7.65 6.43
CA CYS A 720 12.85 6.71 7.53
C CYS A 720 13.74 5.49 7.27
N PHE A 721 14.14 4.82 8.34
CA PHE A 721 14.90 3.56 8.33
C PHE A 721 14.53 2.74 9.56
N PRO A 722 14.55 1.40 9.51
CA PRO A 722 15.17 0.53 8.49
C PRO A 722 14.33 0.32 7.22
N HIS A 723 13.11 0.87 7.17
CA HIS A 723 12.23 0.82 6.01
C HIS A 723 12.08 2.23 5.43
N ASN A 724 12.58 2.43 4.21
CA ASN A 724 12.53 3.70 3.49
C ASN A 724 11.12 4.04 3.03
N SER A 725 10.94 5.31 2.69
CA SER A 725 9.74 5.82 2.05
C SER A 725 9.61 5.30 0.62
N GLY A 726 8.35 5.20 0.18
CA GLY A 726 7.95 4.64 -1.12
C GLY A 726 7.89 5.71 -2.21
N THR A 727 6.69 5.86 -2.76
CA THR A 727 6.30 6.91 -3.72
C THR A 727 6.65 8.32 -3.28
N THR A 728 6.57 8.63 -1.98
CA THR A 728 6.91 9.96 -1.45
C THR A 728 8.36 10.35 -1.70
N THR A 729 9.29 9.39 -1.81
CA THR A 729 10.67 9.65 -2.24
C THR A 729 10.73 10.16 -3.67
N TYR A 730 10.02 9.48 -4.59
CA TYR A 730 9.96 9.88 -6.00
C TYR A 730 9.23 11.21 -6.19
N GLU A 731 8.17 11.46 -5.43
CA GLU A 731 7.46 12.74 -5.42
C GLU A 731 8.35 13.89 -4.94
N ALA A 732 9.12 13.68 -3.87
CA ALA A 732 10.06 14.67 -3.37
C ALA A 732 11.13 15.01 -4.42
N LEU A 733 11.74 13.99 -5.02
CA LEU A 733 12.74 14.17 -6.09
C LEU A 733 12.13 14.86 -7.32
N TRP A 734 10.90 14.50 -7.69
CA TRP A 734 10.16 15.18 -8.77
C TRP A 734 9.95 16.67 -8.47
N MET A 735 9.58 16.99 -7.23
CA MET A 735 9.41 18.37 -6.76
C MET A 735 10.74 19.11 -6.56
N GLY A 736 11.88 18.48 -6.86
CA GLY A 736 13.21 19.06 -6.76
C GLY A 736 13.81 19.00 -5.34
N LEU A 737 13.20 18.29 -4.39
CA LEU A 737 13.73 18.23 -3.02
C LEU A 737 14.78 17.12 -2.90
N PRO A 738 15.91 17.39 -2.23
CA PRO A 738 16.87 16.34 -1.91
C PRO A 738 16.28 15.42 -0.85
N VAL A 739 16.46 14.12 -1.03
CA VAL A 739 16.06 13.10 -0.05
C VAL A 739 17.32 12.56 0.63
N VAL A 740 17.35 12.59 1.97
CA VAL A 740 18.42 12.02 2.78
C VAL A 740 17.92 10.73 3.40
N THR A 741 18.56 9.62 3.05
CA THR A 741 18.17 8.27 3.50
C THR A 741 19.35 7.44 3.99
N LEU A 742 19.04 6.35 4.69
CA LEU A 742 19.98 5.35 5.16
C LEU A 742 19.71 4.03 4.43
N ALA A 743 20.66 3.61 3.58
CA ALA A 743 20.67 2.31 2.95
C ALA A 743 21.01 1.21 3.98
N GLU A 744 20.01 0.42 4.36
CA GLU A 744 20.13 -0.63 5.39
C GLU A 744 19.75 -2.00 4.79
N ARG A 745 18.57 -2.53 5.15
CA ARG A 745 18.10 -3.85 4.73
C ARG A 745 17.93 -3.91 3.21
N PRO A 746 18.14 -5.08 2.57
CA PRO A 746 17.78 -5.27 1.18
C PRO A 746 16.34 -4.83 0.89
N SER A 747 16.10 -4.40 -0.35
CA SER A 747 14.78 -4.03 -0.86
C SER A 747 14.29 -2.71 -0.26
N VAL A 748 13.13 -2.68 0.40
CA VAL A 748 12.52 -1.48 0.99
C VAL A 748 13.39 -0.67 1.95
N GLY A 749 14.49 -1.21 2.47
CA GLY A 749 15.48 -0.45 3.25
C GLY A 749 16.54 0.28 2.41
N ARG A 750 16.42 0.25 1.08
CA ARG A 750 17.34 0.81 0.09
C ARG A 750 16.61 1.48 -1.09
N LEU A 751 15.34 1.87 -0.89
CA LEU A 751 14.56 2.51 -1.96
C LEU A 751 14.97 3.96 -2.19
N GLY A 752 15.28 4.69 -1.11
CA GLY A 752 15.80 6.05 -1.18
C GLY A 752 17.27 6.07 -1.53
#